data_AF-A0A935YW82-F1
#
_entry.id   AF-A0A935YW82-F1
#
_cell.length_a   1.000
_cell.length_b   1.000
_cell.length_c   1.000
_cell.angle_alpha   90.00
_cell.angle_beta   90.00
_cell.angle_gamma   90.00
#
_symmetry.space_group_name_H-M   'P 1'
#
loop_
_entity.id
_entity.type
_entity.pdbx_description
1 polymer ?
#
loop_
_entity_poly.entity_id
_entity_poly.type
_entity_poly.pdbx_seq_one_letter_code
_entity_poly.pdbx_strand_id
1 'polypeptide(L)'
;MSLSSFYQSLTIAGTVIAIDTGKPSFSVKARSGDVFEAFVGSETYYTVMTNLDQQGRDRVPDPEGVSRDNSVVFQLQKYAVVGRPVSVGGVYQENGGHSRFEARTVYLLHSDPQRYLFEETHWWLSQVTQMADRILDHLFDARRSYTIDDFSKFYRTNLNILGQHTDDTVQECAVLSRLLYDLSSAYLMTGAERYFLAAKAAMNYIREAFRSLSHDGEYCFWAYGRRRNQEGEKGETLLFASHGPDDVGTIPLYEQIYALAGLTQYYRITQDWEVLEDIRRTVNSFQAYYWDPPAATEKGFAGTGGYYSHLDPATMRPDDPSMGDNCAQKNWNSVGDHIPAYMVNLILTLDPLPQGSARGMLEELFKRCIGILEETSSLICEKFPDPQSDYVNERFHADWTPIHDYRWQQNRAVVGHNLKIAWNLTRCAYYFQLQAKRARDGGRGNDATGYDKRSQTCLDVARRLADRMGEVGLDKIRGGIFDCVYREPTGGMPTQFALGATKDFWQQEQGILAYLILHGATTNDKQYLELARESQTFWNLFFLDRERQGYYFRTTPDGLPIIDGQYGMKSSHAIGYHAFELAYLAHVYTRAFVSAGGGSDNSFCLYFKVIPNPNLTSINVLPDFMPPGKVEICRIRANGLDVTDARKPADVNNFQIPLTGLTPSTDGMIELAVSFKGLGSSTT
;
A
#
# COMPACT_ATOMS: atom_id res chain seq x y z
N MET A 1 -28.98 -15.14 44.22
CA MET A 1 -28.83 -15.71 42.87
C MET A 1 -27.49 -15.26 42.34
N SER A 2 -26.65 -16.15 41.81
CA SER A 2 -25.41 -15.72 41.14
C SER A 2 -25.80 -14.97 39.86
N LEU A 3 -25.34 -13.74 39.70
CA LEU A 3 -25.41 -13.04 38.43
C LEU A 3 -24.53 -13.79 37.43
N SER A 4 -25.16 -14.48 36.48
CA SER A 4 -24.48 -15.02 35.30
C SER A 4 -24.55 -13.97 34.19
N SER A 5 -23.83 -12.87 34.38
CA SER A 5 -23.83 -11.75 33.45
C SER A 5 -22.50 -11.59 32.73
N PHE A 6 -22.59 -11.21 31.45
CA PHE A 6 -21.46 -10.90 30.58
C PHE A 6 -21.67 -9.51 29.99
N TYR A 7 -20.62 -8.69 29.98
CA TYR A 7 -20.62 -7.34 29.44
C TYR A 7 -19.40 -7.16 28.57
N GLN A 8 -19.58 -6.65 27.35
CA GLN A 8 -18.48 -6.44 26.43
C GLN A 8 -18.74 -5.21 25.55
N SER A 9 -17.72 -4.39 25.35
CA SER A 9 -17.74 -3.38 24.28
C SER A 9 -17.69 -4.09 22.93
N LEU A 10 -18.59 -3.72 22.03
CA LEU A 10 -18.71 -4.37 20.73
C LEU A 10 -18.94 -3.32 19.64
N THR A 11 -18.14 -3.42 18.58
CA THR A 11 -18.39 -2.72 17.32
C THR A 11 -19.10 -3.66 16.33
N ILE A 12 -20.07 -3.16 15.57
CA ILE A 12 -20.81 -3.94 14.58
C ILE A 12 -20.81 -3.17 13.27
N ALA A 13 -20.20 -3.73 12.23
CA ALA A 13 -20.23 -3.18 10.88
C ALA A 13 -21.26 -3.94 10.04
N GLY A 14 -22.11 -3.21 9.31
CA GLY A 14 -23.12 -3.85 8.49
C GLY A 14 -24.13 -2.88 7.90
N THR A 15 -25.27 -3.42 7.47
CA THR A 15 -26.33 -2.66 6.81
C THR A 15 -27.58 -2.63 7.67
N VAL A 16 -28.20 -1.47 7.80
CA VAL A 16 -29.49 -1.34 8.50
C VAL A 16 -30.58 -2.05 7.70
N ILE A 17 -31.31 -2.97 8.32
CA ILE A 17 -32.38 -3.75 7.66
C ILE A 17 -33.79 -3.47 8.20
N ALA A 18 -33.90 -2.92 9.41
CA ALA A 18 -35.18 -2.59 10.04
C ALA A 18 -35.02 -1.48 11.09
N ILE A 19 -36.09 -0.74 11.36
CA ILE A 19 -36.14 0.34 12.35
C ILE A 19 -37.44 0.16 13.15
N ASP A 20 -37.36 0.29 14.48
CA ASP A 20 -38.51 0.27 15.39
C ASP A 20 -38.54 1.56 16.22
N THR A 21 -39.59 2.36 16.06
CA THR A 21 -39.79 3.61 16.80
C THR A 21 -40.61 3.44 18.07
N GLY A 22 -41.39 2.36 18.21
CA GLY A 22 -42.13 2.03 19.43
C GLY A 22 -41.22 1.46 20.51
N LYS A 23 -40.18 0.77 20.08
CA LYS A 23 -39.03 0.33 20.88
C LYS A 23 -37.77 0.91 20.21
N PRO A 24 -37.37 2.15 20.55
CA PRO A 24 -36.33 2.90 19.83
C PRO A 24 -35.06 2.07 19.57
N SER A 25 -34.98 1.51 18.36
CA SER A 25 -33.92 0.59 17.94
C SER A 25 -33.89 0.42 16.43
N PHE A 26 -32.81 -0.17 15.93
CA PHE A 26 -32.69 -0.58 14.54
C PHE A 26 -31.88 -1.88 14.44
N SER A 27 -32.13 -2.67 13.41
CA SER A 27 -31.43 -3.94 13.16
C SER A 27 -30.31 -3.77 12.14
N VAL A 28 -29.11 -4.24 12.47
CA VAL A 28 -27.94 -4.25 11.59
C VAL A 28 -27.60 -5.68 11.20
N LYS A 29 -27.50 -5.95 9.90
CA LYS A 29 -27.02 -7.23 9.38
C LYS A 29 -25.52 -7.14 9.09
N ALA A 30 -24.72 -7.93 9.80
CA ALA A 30 -23.28 -8.03 9.60
C ALA A 30 -22.92 -8.95 8.42
N ARG A 31 -21.64 -8.98 8.02
CA ARG A 31 -21.14 -9.88 6.96
C ARG A 31 -21.37 -11.35 7.27
N SER A 32 -21.24 -11.72 8.55
CA SER A 32 -21.47 -13.10 9.01
C SER A 32 -22.89 -13.59 8.71
N GLY A 33 -23.82 -12.68 8.40
CA GLY A 33 -25.24 -12.96 8.25
C GLY A 33 -26.03 -12.71 9.53
N ASP A 34 -25.34 -12.56 10.67
CA ASP A 34 -25.95 -12.27 11.97
C ASP A 34 -26.66 -10.92 11.96
N VAL A 35 -27.77 -10.85 12.69
CA VAL A 35 -28.57 -9.65 12.85
C VAL A 35 -28.51 -9.19 14.30
N PHE A 36 -28.09 -7.95 14.50
CA PHE A 36 -27.98 -7.33 15.81
C PHE A 36 -29.01 -6.21 15.93
N GLU A 37 -29.90 -6.32 16.92
CA GLU A 37 -30.81 -5.25 17.30
C GLU A 37 -30.07 -4.24 18.19
N ALA A 38 -29.82 -3.05 17.67
CA ALA A 38 -29.15 -1.95 18.33
C ALA A 38 -30.18 -1.01 18.98
N PHE A 39 -30.25 -1.04 20.30
CA PHE A 39 -31.11 -0.15 21.08
C PHE A 39 -30.49 1.23 21.18
N VAL A 40 -31.28 2.28 20.93
CA VAL A 40 -30.83 3.67 21.00
C VAL A 40 -31.43 4.39 22.21
N GLY A 41 -30.71 5.35 22.76
CA GLY A 41 -31.12 6.12 23.93
C GLY A 41 -30.60 7.56 23.90
N SER A 42 -30.74 8.29 25.00
CA SER A 42 -30.26 9.68 25.11
C SER A 42 -28.74 9.81 24.92
N GLU A 43 -28.00 8.75 25.25
CA GLU A 43 -26.54 8.68 25.13
C GLU A 43 -26.07 8.04 23.81
N THR A 44 -26.95 7.92 22.82
CA THR A 44 -26.57 7.45 21.47
C THR A 44 -26.16 8.65 20.61
N TYR A 45 -24.90 8.67 20.19
CA TYR A 45 -24.37 9.67 19.29
C TYR A 45 -24.40 9.18 17.84
N TYR A 46 -24.77 10.06 16.91
CA TYR A 46 -24.68 9.82 15.48
C TYR A 46 -23.56 10.69 14.91
N THR A 47 -22.67 10.09 14.13
CA THR A 47 -21.54 10.81 13.58
C THR A 47 -21.34 10.45 12.12
N VAL A 48 -21.27 11.46 11.26
CA VAL A 48 -20.82 11.28 9.88
C VAL A 48 -19.29 11.30 9.90
N MET A 49 -18.69 10.25 9.36
CA MET A 49 -17.25 10.04 9.29
C MET A 49 -16.50 11.31 8.84
N THR A 50 -15.40 11.62 9.50
CA THR A 50 -14.52 12.75 9.17
C THR A 50 -13.16 12.26 8.67
N ASN A 51 -12.44 13.12 7.97
CA ASN A 51 -11.06 12.87 7.54
C ASN A 51 -10.06 13.51 8.53
N LEU A 52 -8.76 13.45 8.22
CA LEU A 52 -7.68 14.09 8.98
C LEU A 52 -7.73 15.64 8.96
N ASP A 53 -8.59 16.22 8.12
CA ASP A 53 -8.89 17.65 8.10
C ASP A 53 -9.86 18.09 9.22
N GLN A 54 -10.41 17.14 9.98
CA GLN A 54 -11.35 17.34 11.08
C GLN A 54 -12.63 18.11 10.72
N GLN A 55 -12.97 18.23 9.43
CA GLN A 55 -14.16 18.98 9.03
C GLN A 55 -15.45 18.18 9.26
N GLY A 56 -16.44 18.81 9.88
CA GLY A 56 -17.78 18.25 10.12
C GLY A 56 -18.60 18.13 8.83
N ARG A 57 -18.97 16.89 8.49
CA ARG A 57 -19.62 16.53 7.21
C ARG A 57 -21.08 16.11 7.31
N ASP A 58 -21.68 16.26 8.48
CA ASP A 58 -23.09 15.92 8.67
C ASP A 58 -24.01 16.90 7.93
N ARG A 59 -24.63 16.38 6.87
CA ARG A 59 -25.62 17.05 6.02
C ARG A 59 -26.85 16.15 5.84
N VAL A 60 -27.11 15.24 6.78
CA VAL A 60 -28.28 14.35 6.73
C VAL A 60 -29.54 15.22 6.87
N PRO A 61 -30.48 15.16 5.91
CA PRO A 61 -31.70 15.96 5.97
C PRO A 61 -32.57 15.51 7.14
N ASP A 62 -33.40 16.42 7.64
CA ASP A 62 -34.42 16.07 8.61
C ASP A 62 -35.51 15.20 7.93
N PRO A 63 -36.08 14.20 8.62
CA PRO A 63 -37.09 13.31 8.05
C PRO A 63 -38.36 14.08 7.66
N GLU A 64 -38.90 13.78 6.47
CA GLU A 64 -40.11 14.44 5.97
C GLU A 64 -41.32 14.16 6.89
N GLY A 65 -42.12 15.21 7.14
CA GLY A 65 -43.35 15.08 7.93
C GLY A 65 -43.15 14.90 9.44
N VAL A 66 -41.90 14.95 9.93
CA VAL A 66 -41.60 14.88 11.37
C VAL A 66 -41.12 16.24 11.85
N SER A 67 -41.79 16.79 12.87
CA SER A 67 -41.34 18.02 13.52
C SER A 67 -39.98 17.80 14.16
N ARG A 68 -39.03 18.69 13.88
CA ARG A 68 -37.71 18.64 14.50
C ARG A 68 -37.81 18.81 16.01
N ASP A 69 -37.40 17.78 16.73
CA ASP A 69 -37.15 17.81 18.16
C ASP A 69 -35.82 17.11 18.50
N ASN A 70 -35.40 17.16 19.75
CA ASN A 70 -34.19 16.46 20.22
C ASN A 70 -34.51 15.07 20.81
N SER A 71 -35.62 14.45 20.41
CA SER A 71 -36.00 13.13 20.91
C SER A 71 -35.13 12.03 20.29
N VAL A 72 -35.00 10.92 21.04
CA VAL A 72 -34.33 9.70 20.57
C VAL A 72 -34.98 9.19 19.27
N VAL A 73 -36.30 9.28 19.16
CA VAL A 73 -37.06 8.82 17.99
C VAL A 73 -36.76 9.67 16.76
N PHE A 74 -36.71 11.00 16.91
CA PHE A 74 -36.34 11.88 15.79
C PHE A 74 -34.93 11.58 15.26
N GLN A 75 -33.95 11.44 16.15
CA GLN A 75 -32.57 11.11 15.75
C GLN A 75 -32.47 9.73 15.10
N LEU A 76 -33.20 8.74 15.62
CA LEU A 76 -33.30 7.41 15.03
C LEU A 76 -33.84 7.48 13.60
N GLN A 77 -34.96 8.18 13.38
CA GLN A 77 -35.58 8.31 12.06
C GLN A 77 -34.71 9.11 11.07
N LYS A 78 -33.95 10.08 11.57
CA LYS A 78 -33.04 10.89 10.77
C LYS A 78 -31.84 10.07 10.27
N TYR A 79 -31.21 9.30 11.15
CA TYR A 79 -29.89 8.70 10.87
C TYR A 79 -29.92 7.20 10.56
N ALA A 80 -30.87 6.44 11.11
CA ALA A 80 -31.06 5.04 10.71
C ALA A 80 -31.98 5.00 9.49
N VAL A 81 -31.44 4.53 8.35
CA VAL A 81 -32.19 4.40 7.09
C VAL A 81 -31.98 2.98 6.59
N VAL A 82 -33.06 2.27 6.25
CA VAL A 82 -32.97 0.91 5.71
C VAL A 82 -32.12 0.91 4.44
N GLY A 83 -31.18 -0.03 4.35
CA GLY A 83 -30.19 -0.14 3.28
C GLY A 83 -28.92 0.69 3.49
N ARG A 84 -28.85 1.53 4.54
CA ARG A 84 -27.66 2.33 4.83
C ARG A 84 -26.55 1.47 5.47
N PRO A 85 -25.31 1.52 4.98
CA PRO A 85 -24.16 0.94 5.66
C PRO A 85 -23.77 1.80 6.87
N VAL A 86 -23.49 1.13 7.99
CA VAL A 86 -23.13 1.76 9.27
C VAL A 86 -22.07 0.95 10.01
N SER A 87 -21.35 1.61 10.91
CA SER A 87 -20.64 0.94 12.00
C SER A 87 -21.23 1.40 13.33
N VAL A 88 -21.50 0.49 14.25
CA VAL A 88 -22.17 0.77 15.52
C VAL A 88 -21.29 0.32 16.67
N GLY A 89 -20.74 1.27 17.43
CA GLY A 89 -20.05 1.00 18.68
C GLY A 89 -21.03 1.00 19.84
N GLY A 90 -20.98 -0.01 20.70
CA GLY A 90 -21.93 -0.17 21.79
C GLY A 90 -21.46 -1.11 22.90
N VAL A 91 -22.39 -1.41 23.80
CA VAL A 91 -22.18 -2.37 24.90
C VAL A 91 -23.13 -3.54 24.70
N TYR A 92 -22.57 -4.73 24.49
CA TYR A 92 -23.29 -5.99 24.48
C TYR A 92 -23.38 -6.55 25.89
N GLN A 93 -24.57 -7.03 26.26
CA GLN A 93 -24.86 -7.57 27.58
C GLN A 93 -25.63 -8.88 27.45
N GLU A 94 -25.24 -9.89 28.21
CA GLU A 94 -26.02 -11.11 28.40
C GLU A 94 -26.28 -11.32 29.89
N ASN A 95 -27.51 -11.70 30.23
CA ASN A 95 -27.87 -12.09 31.59
C ASN A 95 -29.08 -13.03 31.57
N GLY A 96 -28.92 -14.24 32.13
CA GLY A 96 -30.02 -15.19 32.32
C GLY A 96 -30.77 -15.56 31.04
N GLY A 97 -30.08 -15.65 29.90
CA GLY A 97 -30.67 -15.95 28.58
C GLY A 97 -31.24 -14.73 27.84
N HIS A 98 -31.14 -13.53 28.41
CA HIS A 98 -31.44 -12.28 27.73
C HIS A 98 -30.17 -11.63 27.18
N SER A 99 -30.21 -11.14 25.94
CA SER A 99 -29.15 -10.35 25.34
C SER A 99 -29.63 -8.94 25.00
N ARG A 100 -28.77 -7.93 25.14
CA ARG A 100 -29.06 -6.54 24.75
C ARG A 100 -27.80 -5.87 24.21
N PHE A 101 -27.92 -5.23 23.04
CA PHE A 101 -26.88 -4.38 22.48
C PHE A 101 -27.30 -2.91 22.54
N GLU A 102 -26.65 -2.12 23.37
CA GLU A 102 -26.91 -0.69 23.51
C GLU A 102 -25.96 0.12 22.65
N ALA A 103 -26.49 0.80 21.63
CA ALA A 103 -25.72 1.66 20.75
C ALA A 103 -25.25 2.91 21.49
N ARG A 104 -23.94 3.15 21.49
CA ARG A 104 -23.33 4.39 22.01
C ARG A 104 -22.94 5.33 20.90
N THR A 105 -22.44 4.79 19.79
CA THR A 105 -22.08 5.60 18.61
C THR A 105 -22.47 4.89 17.34
N VAL A 106 -23.20 5.59 16.48
CA VAL A 106 -23.55 5.16 15.13
C VAL A 106 -22.75 5.98 14.13
N TYR A 107 -21.77 5.34 13.51
CA TYR A 107 -20.92 5.91 12.46
C TYR A 107 -21.60 5.76 11.10
N LEU A 108 -21.81 6.89 10.43
CA LEU A 108 -22.36 6.98 9.08
C LEU A 108 -21.23 7.26 8.09
N LEU A 109 -21.21 6.53 6.98
CA LEU A 109 -20.12 6.59 6.01
C LEU A 109 -20.25 7.77 5.02
N HIS A 110 -21.44 8.36 4.97
CA HIS A 110 -21.78 9.56 4.21
C HIS A 110 -23.14 10.10 4.68
N SER A 111 -23.47 11.35 4.34
CA SER A 111 -24.79 11.95 4.66
C SER A 111 -25.94 11.39 3.79
N ASP A 112 -25.63 11.08 2.53
CA ASP A 112 -26.45 10.26 1.62
C ASP A 112 -26.27 8.76 1.95
N PRO A 113 -27.36 8.00 2.20
CA PRO A 113 -27.30 6.58 2.56
C PRO A 113 -26.70 5.65 1.49
N GLN A 114 -26.57 6.08 0.23
CA GLN A 114 -26.09 5.24 -0.88
C GLN A 114 -24.64 5.53 -1.28
N ARG A 115 -23.98 6.48 -0.59
CA ARG A 115 -22.63 6.95 -0.94
C ARG A 115 -21.63 6.70 0.18
N TYR A 116 -20.35 6.85 -0.15
CA TYR A 116 -19.23 6.68 0.77
C TYR A 116 -18.29 7.88 0.64
N LEU A 117 -17.94 8.52 1.76
CA LEU A 117 -17.06 9.70 1.73
C LEU A 117 -15.66 9.41 1.16
N PHE A 118 -15.15 8.19 1.35
CA PHE A 118 -13.86 7.78 0.79
C PHE A 118 -13.87 7.52 -0.72
N GLU A 119 -15.03 7.59 -1.37
CA GLU A 119 -15.18 7.56 -2.82
C GLU A 119 -15.28 8.99 -3.42
N GLU A 120 -15.24 10.04 -2.61
CA GLU A 120 -15.26 11.42 -3.06
C GLU A 120 -13.88 11.87 -3.58
N THR A 121 -13.87 12.73 -4.61
CA THR A 121 -12.66 13.12 -5.36
C THR A 121 -11.51 13.61 -4.47
N HIS A 122 -11.80 14.39 -3.42
CA HIS A 122 -10.76 15.00 -2.58
C HIS A 122 -10.42 14.21 -1.32
N TRP A 123 -11.06 13.07 -1.05
CA TRP A 123 -10.90 12.37 0.23
C TRP A 123 -9.45 11.93 0.47
N TRP A 124 -8.89 11.18 -0.46
CA TRP A 124 -7.52 10.67 -0.36
C TRP A 124 -6.46 11.79 -0.54
N LEU A 125 -6.77 12.81 -1.36
CA LEU A 125 -5.93 14.00 -1.53
C LEU A 125 -5.79 14.80 -0.22
N SER A 126 -6.88 14.98 0.52
CA SER A 126 -6.86 15.64 1.83
C SER A 126 -6.05 14.81 2.83
N GLN A 127 -6.28 13.50 2.87
CA GLN A 127 -5.62 12.60 3.80
C GLN A 127 -4.10 12.57 3.58
N VAL A 128 -3.61 12.44 2.33
CA VAL A 128 -2.18 12.45 2.02
C VAL A 128 -1.54 13.81 2.34
N THR A 129 -2.23 14.91 2.05
CA THR A 129 -1.77 16.28 2.37
C THR A 129 -1.57 16.44 3.87
N GLN A 130 -2.58 16.07 4.68
CA GLN A 130 -2.50 16.20 6.13
C GLN A 130 -1.38 15.34 6.73
N MET A 131 -1.20 14.09 6.24
CA MET A 131 -0.11 13.23 6.70
C MET A 131 1.27 13.77 6.29
N ALA A 132 1.42 14.22 5.03
CA ALA A 132 2.67 14.76 4.49
C ALA A 132 3.12 16.02 5.23
N ASP A 133 2.21 16.97 5.45
CA ASP A 133 2.54 18.19 6.18
C ASP A 133 2.95 17.89 7.62
N ARG A 134 2.23 16.97 8.27
CA ARG A 134 2.45 16.62 9.66
C ARG A 134 3.74 15.84 9.88
N ILE A 135 4.08 14.87 9.02
CA ILE A 135 5.35 14.13 9.14
C ILE A 135 6.55 15.05 8.91
N LEU A 136 6.46 15.97 7.95
CA LEU A 136 7.50 16.97 7.72
C LEU A 136 7.62 17.94 8.90
N ASP A 137 6.49 18.36 9.49
CA ASP A 137 6.52 19.23 10.67
C ASP A 137 7.11 18.50 11.91
N HIS A 138 6.89 17.19 12.09
CA HIS A 138 7.53 16.43 13.17
C HIS A 138 9.03 16.22 12.95
N LEU A 139 9.45 15.95 11.71
CA LEU A 139 10.85 15.64 11.40
C LEU A 139 11.70 16.89 11.24
N PHE A 140 11.14 18.01 10.79
CA PHE A 140 11.90 19.19 10.36
C PHE A 140 11.35 20.51 10.92
N ASP A 141 10.50 20.46 11.95
CA ASP A 141 9.79 21.62 12.49
C ASP A 141 9.02 22.40 11.40
N ALA A 142 8.80 23.70 11.58
CA ALA A 142 8.08 24.56 10.64
C ALA A 142 8.87 24.89 9.35
N ARG A 143 9.89 24.10 8.98
CA ARG A 143 10.70 24.35 7.78
C ARG A 143 9.88 24.15 6.51
N ARG A 144 10.28 24.89 5.47
CA ARG A 144 9.69 24.85 4.12
C ARG A 144 10.73 24.70 3.01
N SER A 145 12.01 24.72 3.37
CA SER A 145 13.15 24.36 2.53
C SER A 145 13.95 23.26 3.24
N TYR A 146 14.59 22.40 2.46
CA TYR A 146 15.27 21.21 2.96
C TYR A 146 16.61 21.03 2.27
N THR A 147 17.62 20.65 3.04
CA THR A 147 18.98 20.35 2.57
C THR A 147 19.43 18.98 3.07
N ILE A 148 20.54 18.48 2.53
CA ILE A 148 21.19 17.24 2.99
C ILE A 148 21.55 17.35 4.49
N ASP A 149 22.05 18.52 4.91
CA ASP A 149 22.39 18.79 6.31
C ASP A 149 21.17 18.76 7.24
N ASP A 150 20.01 19.20 6.75
CA ASP A 150 18.77 19.12 7.52
C ASP A 150 18.35 17.67 7.74
N PHE A 151 18.44 16.82 6.70
CA PHE A 151 18.17 15.38 6.84
C PHE A 151 19.16 14.72 7.80
N SER A 152 20.46 14.97 7.63
CA SER A 152 21.48 14.48 8.56
C SER A 152 21.18 14.86 10.01
N LYS A 153 20.83 16.13 10.25
CA LYS A 153 20.63 16.67 11.59
C LYS A 153 19.33 16.20 12.24
N PHE A 154 18.22 16.26 11.51
CA PHE A 154 16.88 16.19 12.08
C PHE A 154 16.15 14.88 11.81
N TYR A 155 16.39 14.21 10.66
CA TYR A 155 15.68 12.96 10.36
C TYR A 155 15.92 11.92 11.45
N ARG A 156 14.85 11.26 11.91
CA ARG A 156 14.92 10.10 12.81
C ARG A 156 13.98 9.03 12.29
N THR A 157 14.45 7.78 12.34
CA THR A 157 13.60 6.62 12.08
C THR A 157 12.60 6.39 13.20
N ASN A 158 13.03 6.59 14.45
CA ASN A 158 12.22 6.33 15.63
C ASN A 158 11.66 7.63 16.21
N LEU A 159 10.33 7.76 16.20
CA LEU A 159 9.59 8.88 16.78
C LEU A 159 8.55 8.37 17.79
N ASN A 160 8.50 8.98 18.97
CA ASN A 160 7.49 8.64 19.98
C ASN A 160 6.08 9.10 19.57
N ILE A 161 5.06 8.81 20.38
CA ILE A 161 3.66 9.15 20.09
C ILE A 161 3.42 10.66 19.89
N LEU A 162 4.27 11.51 20.45
CA LEU A 162 4.18 12.97 20.28
C LEU A 162 4.90 13.44 19.03
N GLY A 163 5.71 12.60 18.39
CA GLY A 163 6.52 12.94 17.22
C GLY A 163 7.90 13.47 17.58
N GLN A 164 8.35 13.22 18.82
CA GLN A 164 9.67 13.61 19.29
C GLN A 164 10.66 12.45 19.09
N HIS A 165 11.95 12.79 18.99
CA HIS A 165 13.03 11.83 18.86
C HIS A 165 13.10 10.89 20.07
N THR A 166 13.45 9.63 19.82
CA THR A 166 13.83 8.68 20.86
C THR A 166 15.33 8.71 21.15
N ASP A 167 15.76 7.95 22.16
CA ASP A 167 17.19 7.78 22.48
C ASP A 167 17.96 7.04 21.37
N ASP A 168 17.27 6.20 20.58
CA ASP A 168 17.87 5.61 19.38
C ASP A 168 18.07 6.67 18.28
N THR A 169 19.33 6.86 17.92
CA THR A 169 19.77 7.83 16.92
C THR A 169 20.05 7.20 15.55
N VAL A 170 19.80 5.90 15.36
CA VAL A 170 20.01 5.25 14.07
C VAL A 170 19.00 5.80 13.05
N GLN A 171 19.53 6.20 11.90
CA GLN A 171 18.77 6.54 10.71
C GLN A 171 18.87 5.36 9.77
N GLU A 172 17.76 4.65 9.55
CA GLU A 172 17.72 3.46 8.71
C GLU A 172 17.49 3.82 7.23
N CYS A 173 18.31 3.28 6.34
CA CYS A 173 18.27 3.59 4.91
C CYS A 173 16.93 3.18 4.28
N ALA A 174 16.46 1.96 4.56
CA ALA A 174 15.22 1.44 3.99
C ALA A 174 14.00 2.25 4.43
N VAL A 175 13.95 2.70 5.69
CA VAL A 175 12.85 3.54 6.21
C VAL A 175 12.92 4.95 5.64
N LEU A 176 14.12 5.53 5.50
CA LEU A 176 14.26 6.83 4.86
C LEU A 176 13.89 6.79 3.37
N SER A 177 14.21 5.70 2.68
CA SER A 177 13.73 5.45 1.32
C SER A 177 12.20 5.34 1.26
N ARG A 178 11.55 4.71 2.24
CA ARG A 178 10.08 4.70 2.35
C ARG A 178 9.51 6.11 2.56
N LEU A 179 10.15 6.97 3.34
CA LEU A 179 9.78 8.38 3.44
C LEU A 179 9.99 9.13 2.10
N LEU A 180 11.04 8.82 1.35
CA LEU A 180 11.23 9.37 0.01
C LEU A 180 10.08 8.95 -0.92
N TYR A 181 9.60 7.71 -0.83
CA TYR A 181 8.39 7.27 -1.54
C TYR A 181 7.18 8.10 -1.11
N ASP A 182 6.95 8.24 0.19
CA ASP A 182 5.82 9.02 0.75
C ASP A 182 5.77 10.43 0.16
N LEU A 183 6.89 11.15 0.22
CA LEU A 183 7.01 12.52 -0.26
C LEU A 183 6.88 12.63 -1.79
N SER A 184 7.44 11.66 -2.52
CA SER A 184 7.35 11.61 -3.98
C SER A 184 5.91 11.33 -4.44
N SER A 185 5.21 10.42 -3.77
CA SER A 185 3.80 10.09 -4.02
C SER A 185 2.87 11.22 -3.61
N ALA A 186 3.13 11.90 -2.49
CA ALA A 186 2.39 13.09 -2.10
C ALA A 186 2.54 14.21 -3.15
N TYR A 187 3.75 14.44 -3.67
CA TYR A 187 3.95 15.36 -4.79
C TYR A 187 3.19 14.91 -6.04
N LEU A 188 3.32 13.63 -6.41
CA LEU A 188 2.65 13.05 -7.57
C LEU A 188 1.13 13.27 -7.53
N MET A 189 0.50 13.20 -6.35
CA MET A 189 -0.95 13.39 -6.18
C MET A 189 -1.38 14.86 -6.10
N THR A 190 -0.53 15.76 -5.59
CA THR A 190 -0.96 17.11 -5.19
C THR A 190 -0.29 18.25 -5.97
N GLY A 191 0.88 17.99 -6.57
CA GLY A 191 1.74 19.00 -7.17
C GLY A 191 2.38 19.95 -6.15
N ALA A 192 2.27 19.69 -4.84
CA ALA A 192 2.75 20.61 -3.81
C ALA A 192 4.29 20.62 -3.74
N GLU A 193 4.89 21.77 -4.08
CA GLU A 193 6.34 21.94 -4.19
C GLU A 193 7.09 21.60 -2.90
N ARG A 194 6.50 21.85 -1.72
CA ARG A 194 7.09 21.49 -0.43
C ARG A 194 7.48 20.00 -0.36
N TYR A 195 6.64 19.12 -0.89
CA TYR A 195 6.89 17.67 -0.86
C TYR A 195 7.99 17.28 -1.82
N PHE A 196 8.03 17.89 -3.01
CA PHE A 196 9.11 17.71 -3.97
C PHE A 196 10.47 18.14 -3.42
N LEU A 197 10.55 19.32 -2.79
CA LEU A 197 11.80 19.83 -2.22
C LEU A 197 12.31 18.91 -1.09
N ALA A 198 11.41 18.40 -0.25
CA ALA A 198 11.76 17.44 0.79
C ALA A 198 12.23 16.10 0.18
N ALA A 199 11.52 15.59 -0.84
CA ALA A 199 11.90 14.37 -1.55
C ALA A 199 13.28 14.50 -2.20
N LYS A 200 13.58 15.62 -2.87
CA LYS A 200 14.89 15.89 -3.46
C LYS A 200 16.01 15.88 -2.41
N ALA A 201 15.80 16.52 -1.25
CA ALA A 201 16.76 16.52 -0.17
C ALA A 201 16.96 15.13 0.46
N ALA A 202 15.87 14.37 0.66
CA ALA A 202 15.92 12.99 1.14
C ALA A 202 16.71 12.10 0.18
N MET A 203 16.42 12.18 -1.13
CA MET A 203 17.11 11.43 -2.18
C MET A 203 18.60 11.70 -2.17
N ASN A 204 19.01 12.98 -2.15
CA ASN A 204 20.41 13.34 -2.12
C ASN A 204 21.11 12.81 -0.86
N TYR A 205 20.47 12.94 0.31
CA TYR A 205 21.02 12.41 1.55
C TYR A 205 21.14 10.89 1.54
N ILE A 206 20.14 10.15 1.02
CA ILE A 206 20.20 8.69 0.89
C ILE A 206 21.46 8.28 0.08
N ARG A 207 21.65 8.91 -1.08
CA ARG A 207 22.76 8.61 -2.00
C ARG A 207 24.14 8.97 -1.44
N GLU A 208 24.23 10.02 -0.63
CA GLU A 208 25.49 10.45 -0.01
C GLU A 208 25.80 9.64 1.26
N ALA A 209 24.78 9.30 2.05
CA ALA A 209 24.97 8.76 3.39
C ALA A 209 25.03 7.23 3.47
N PHE A 210 24.37 6.51 2.56
CA PHE A 210 24.18 5.05 2.69
C PHE A 210 24.69 4.24 1.50
N ARG A 211 24.93 4.88 0.36
CA ARG A 211 25.33 4.21 -0.88
C ARG A 211 26.77 3.71 -0.80
N SER A 212 26.96 2.43 -1.12
CA SER A 212 28.27 1.81 -1.30
C SER A 212 28.39 1.25 -2.71
N LEU A 213 29.36 1.75 -3.47
CA LEU A 213 29.65 1.27 -4.82
C LEU A 213 30.82 0.29 -4.79
N SER A 214 30.68 -0.78 -5.56
CA SER A 214 31.81 -1.65 -5.94
C SER A 214 32.92 -0.86 -6.65
N HIS A 215 34.15 -1.38 -6.60
CA HIS A 215 35.33 -0.71 -7.15
C HIS A 215 35.25 -0.45 -8.66
N ASP A 216 34.61 -1.37 -9.40
CA ASP A 216 34.33 -1.24 -10.84
C ASP A 216 33.12 -0.34 -11.13
N GLY A 217 32.34 0.01 -10.10
CA GLY A 217 31.12 0.80 -10.21
C GLY A 217 29.93 0.06 -10.80
N GLU A 218 29.98 -1.26 -10.98
CA GLU A 218 28.88 -2.02 -11.61
C GLU A 218 27.74 -2.36 -10.63
N TYR A 219 28.08 -2.46 -9.35
CA TYR A 219 27.21 -2.87 -8.24
C TYR A 219 27.07 -1.78 -7.19
N CYS A 220 25.89 -1.72 -6.57
CA CYS A 220 25.51 -0.77 -5.54
C CYS A 220 24.78 -1.50 -4.41
N PHE A 221 25.29 -1.32 -3.19
CA PHE A 221 24.68 -1.79 -1.95
C PHE A 221 24.35 -0.59 -1.06
N TRP A 222 23.34 -0.75 -0.21
CA TRP A 222 22.86 0.25 0.71
C TRP A 222 23.14 -0.20 2.13
N ALA A 223 23.85 0.62 2.91
CA ALA A 223 24.08 0.35 4.32
C ALA A 223 22.75 0.32 5.09
N TYR A 224 22.60 -0.58 6.06
CA TYR A 224 21.43 -0.65 6.94
C TYR A 224 21.06 0.72 7.52
N GLY A 225 22.06 1.43 8.08
CA GLY A 225 21.80 2.71 8.71
C GLY A 225 23.03 3.54 9.01
N ARG A 226 22.81 4.73 9.56
CA ARG A 226 23.84 5.65 10.02
C ARG A 226 23.51 6.04 11.45
N ARG A 227 24.49 5.91 12.34
CA ARG A 227 24.35 6.30 13.74
C ARG A 227 25.12 7.57 13.99
N ARG A 228 24.48 8.54 14.64
CA ARG A 228 25.16 9.71 15.18
C ARG A 228 25.64 9.40 16.59
N ASN A 229 26.95 9.46 16.81
CA ASN A 229 27.51 9.15 18.12
C ASN A 229 27.21 10.30 19.11
N GLN A 230 26.80 9.95 20.32
CA GLN A 230 26.61 10.90 21.42
C GLN A 230 27.88 11.01 22.27
N GLU A 231 27.90 11.98 23.20
CA GLU A 231 29.02 12.41 24.05
C GLU A 231 30.15 11.38 24.30
N GLY A 232 31.39 11.77 23.96
CA GLY A 232 32.62 11.00 24.19
C GLY A 232 33.31 10.56 22.90
N GLU A 233 32.55 10.23 21.86
CA GLU A 233 33.04 9.88 20.52
C GLU A 233 32.41 10.82 19.49
N LYS A 234 33.20 11.74 18.92
CA LYS A 234 32.70 12.68 17.90
C LYS A 234 32.62 11.97 16.56
N GLY A 235 31.49 12.10 15.85
CA GLY A 235 31.34 11.66 14.47
C GLY A 235 30.08 10.84 14.24
N GLU A 236 30.06 10.13 13.12
CA GLU A 236 28.96 9.29 12.68
C GLU A 236 29.53 7.95 12.23
N THR A 237 28.79 6.87 12.52
CA THR A 237 29.17 5.50 12.16
C THR A 237 28.20 4.96 11.13
N LEU A 238 28.73 4.49 10.00
CA LEU A 238 27.95 3.78 9.00
C LEU A 238 27.79 2.32 9.44
N LEU A 239 26.55 1.86 9.52
CA LEU A 239 26.17 0.50 9.88
C LEU A 239 25.81 -0.23 8.59
N PHE A 240 26.73 -1.04 8.08
CA PHE A 240 26.52 -1.70 6.79
C PHE A 240 25.60 -2.92 6.90
N ALA A 241 25.89 -3.83 7.84
CA ALA A 241 25.05 -4.99 8.12
C ALA A 241 23.81 -4.60 8.93
N SER A 242 22.73 -5.37 8.79
CA SER A 242 21.46 -5.10 9.46
C SER A 242 21.58 -5.23 10.97
N HIS A 243 20.89 -4.34 11.69
CA HIS A 243 20.63 -4.46 13.11
C HIS A 243 19.14 -4.80 13.39
N GLY A 244 18.36 -5.10 12.34
CA GLY A 244 16.98 -5.58 12.47
C GLY A 244 16.94 -6.92 13.21
N PRO A 245 15.99 -7.16 14.13
CA PRO A 245 16.00 -8.35 14.99
C PRO A 245 16.05 -9.69 14.24
N ASP A 246 15.39 -9.79 13.09
CA ASP A 246 15.36 -11.02 12.30
C ASP A 246 16.60 -11.17 11.37
N ASP A 247 17.35 -10.09 11.16
CA ASP A 247 18.35 -9.97 10.09
C ASP A 247 19.75 -9.59 10.62
N VAL A 248 19.92 -9.54 11.95
CA VAL A 248 21.12 -9.05 12.63
C VAL A 248 22.40 -9.64 12.03
N GLY A 249 23.33 -8.77 11.63
CA GLY A 249 24.65 -9.16 11.14
C GLY A 249 24.68 -9.65 9.69
N THR A 250 23.57 -9.54 8.96
CA THR A 250 23.48 -9.95 7.54
C THR A 250 23.24 -8.75 6.62
N ILE A 251 23.27 -8.97 5.31
CA ILE A 251 22.72 -8.05 4.30
C ILE A 251 21.42 -8.68 3.78
N PRO A 252 20.25 -8.33 4.36
CA PRO A 252 18.98 -8.85 3.89
C PRO A 252 18.59 -8.20 2.56
N LEU A 253 18.11 -9.02 1.61
CA LEU A 253 17.65 -8.53 0.31
C LEU A 253 16.49 -7.55 0.45
N TYR A 254 15.59 -7.76 1.42
CA TYR A 254 14.42 -6.90 1.58
C TYR A 254 14.80 -5.45 1.90
N GLU A 255 15.83 -5.21 2.72
CA GLU A 255 16.31 -3.85 3.01
C GLU A 255 16.85 -3.18 1.74
N GLN A 256 17.55 -3.93 0.90
CA GLN A 256 18.06 -3.43 -0.37
C GLN A 256 16.93 -3.14 -1.38
N ILE A 257 15.91 -4.01 -1.43
CA ILE A 257 14.68 -3.79 -2.21
C ILE A 257 13.99 -2.50 -1.76
N TYR A 258 13.82 -2.30 -0.46
CA TYR A 258 13.16 -1.10 0.06
C TYR A 258 14.03 0.16 -0.04
N ALA A 259 15.36 0.05 -0.11
CA ALA A 259 16.22 1.16 -0.52
C ALA A 259 15.90 1.66 -1.95
N LEU A 260 15.37 0.81 -2.84
CA LEU A 260 14.92 1.23 -4.17
C LEU A 260 13.51 1.82 -4.21
N ALA A 261 12.69 1.66 -3.16
CA ALA A 261 11.29 2.07 -3.20
C ALA A 261 11.14 3.58 -3.43
N GLY A 262 11.80 4.39 -2.59
CA GLY A 262 11.81 5.83 -2.75
C GLY A 262 12.55 6.29 -3.99
N LEU A 263 13.71 5.69 -4.30
CA LEU A 263 14.53 6.07 -5.45
C LEU A 263 13.76 5.92 -6.76
N THR A 264 13.03 4.81 -6.92
CA THR A 264 12.25 4.55 -8.12
C THR A 264 11.05 5.48 -8.24
N GLN A 265 10.36 5.75 -7.13
CA GLN A 265 9.23 6.69 -7.15
C GLN A 265 9.69 8.13 -7.39
N TYR A 266 10.86 8.52 -6.87
CA TYR A 266 11.48 9.80 -7.17
C TYR A 266 11.92 9.89 -8.64
N TYR A 267 12.56 8.84 -9.18
CA TYR A 267 12.91 8.75 -10.60
C TYR A 267 11.66 8.86 -11.49
N ARG A 268 10.56 8.21 -11.10
CA ARG A 268 9.28 8.28 -11.83
C ARG A 268 8.75 9.69 -11.98
N ILE A 269 8.88 10.55 -10.96
CA ILE A 269 8.41 11.93 -11.03
C ILE A 269 9.43 12.90 -11.65
N THR A 270 10.71 12.54 -11.73
CA THR A 270 11.81 13.46 -12.12
C THR A 270 12.59 13.10 -13.37
N GLN A 271 12.64 11.82 -13.74
CA GLN A 271 13.63 11.26 -14.68
C GLN A 271 15.10 11.58 -14.32
N ASP A 272 15.42 11.72 -13.03
CA ASP A 272 16.78 11.95 -12.57
C ASP A 272 17.73 10.80 -13.00
N TRP A 273 18.67 11.13 -13.88
CA TRP A 273 19.57 10.16 -14.51
C TRP A 273 20.50 9.50 -13.50
N GLU A 274 20.97 10.24 -12.50
CA GLU A 274 21.91 9.66 -11.55
C GLU A 274 21.20 8.68 -10.60
N VAL A 275 19.93 8.96 -10.27
CA VAL A 275 19.08 8.05 -9.50
C VAL A 275 18.81 6.77 -10.30
N LEU A 276 18.53 6.88 -11.60
CA LEU A 276 18.38 5.71 -12.47
C LEU A 276 19.63 4.83 -12.47
N GLU A 277 20.82 5.43 -12.51
CA GLU A 277 22.07 4.69 -12.50
C GLU A 277 22.28 3.93 -11.18
N ASP A 278 21.91 4.52 -10.04
CA ASP A 278 21.93 3.84 -8.75
C ASP A 278 20.92 2.67 -8.70
N ILE A 279 19.72 2.87 -9.24
CA ILE A 279 18.71 1.80 -9.39
C ILE A 279 19.28 0.66 -10.24
N ARG A 280 19.85 0.97 -11.41
CA ARG A 280 20.43 -0.01 -12.34
C ARG A 280 21.52 -0.84 -11.66
N ARG A 281 22.46 -0.21 -10.96
CA ARG A 281 23.56 -0.88 -10.23
C ARG A 281 23.05 -1.72 -9.07
N THR A 282 22.01 -1.27 -8.38
CA THR A 282 21.40 -2.06 -7.30
C THR A 282 20.72 -3.31 -7.86
N VAL A 283 19.98 -3.19 -8.98
CA VAL A 283 19.40 -4.35 -9.69
C VAL A 283 20.49 -5.30 -10.18
N ASN A 284 21.64 -4.81 -10.64
CA ASN A 284 22.79 -5.68 -10.96
C ASN A 284 23.28 -6.46 -9.74
N SER A 285 23.26 -5.84 -8.56
CA SER A 285 23.67 -6.49 -7.31
C SER A 285 22.70 -7.62 -6.95
N PHE A 286 21.40 -7.44 -7.17
CA PHE A 286 20.42 -8.52 -6.99
C PHE A 286 20.71 -9.71 -7.90
N GLN A 287 20.96 -9.45 -9.20
CA GLN A 287 21.26 -10.50 -10.17
C GLN A 287 22.58 -11.22 -9.92
N ALA A 288 23.60 -10.51 -9.41
CA ALA A 288 24.93 -11.10 -9.24
C ALA A 288 25.07 -11.92 -7.95
N TYR A 289 24.45 -11.46 -6.86
CA TYR A 289 24.71 -11.99 -5.51
C TYR A 289 23.53 -12.76 -4.91
N TYR A 290 22.28 -12.40 -5.22
CA TYR A 290 21.10 -13.00 -4.59
C TYR A 290 20.35 -13.99 -5.49
N TRP A 291 20.38 -13.77 -6.81
CA TRP A 291 19.65 -14.58 -7.78
C TRP A 291 20.19 -16.02 -7.82
N ASP A 292 19.28 -16.99 -7.83
CA ASP A 292 19.55 -18.43 -7.86
C ASP A 292 19.14 -19.07 -9.20
N PRO A 293 19.64 -18.60 -10.36
CA PRO A 293 19.29 -19.19 -11.65
C PRO A 293 19.83 -20.62 -11.79
N PRO A 294 19.39 -21.42 -12.77
CA PRO A 294 19.94 -22.77 -13.01
C PRO A 294 21.48 -22.83 -13.10
N ALA A 295 22.10 -21.79 -13.68
CA ALA A 295 23.56 -21.68 -13.77
C ALA A 295 24.27 -21.47 -12.41
N ALA A 296 23.54 -21.10 -11.36
CA ALA A 296 24.09 -20.92 -10.01
C ALA A 296 24.59 -22.23 -9.36
N THR A 297 24.20 -23.39 -9.91
CA THR A 297 24.78 -24.69 -9.55
C THR A 297 26.30 -24.73 -9.71
N GLU A 298 26.85 -23.98 -10.67
CA GLU A 298 28.31 -23.83 -10.84
C GLU A 298 28.99 -23.13 -9.65
N LYS A 299 28.23 -22.35 -8.87
CA LYS A 299 28.66 -21.67 -7.64
C LYS A 299 28.41 -22.50 -6.37
N GLY A 300 27.87 -23.72 -6.52
CA GLY A 300 27.45 -24.59 -5.43
C GLY A 300 26.06 -24.27 -4.86
N PHE A 301 25.28 -23.39 -5.51
CA PHE A 301 23.93 -23.03 -5.08
C PHE A 301 22.89 -24.02 -5.64
N ALA A 302 21.64 -23.95 -5.16
CA ALA A 302 20.58 -24.86 -5.56
C ALA A 302 20.18 -24.73 -7.04
N GLY A 303 20.22 -23.51 -7.59
CA GLY A 303 19.87 -23.22 -8.98
C GLY A 303 18.40 -23.50 -9.32
N THR A 304 17.50 -23.28 -8.36
CA THR A 304 16.05 -23.58 -8.49
C THR A 304 15.19 -22.35 -8.78
N GLY A 305 15.82 -21.23 -9.15
CA GLY A 305 15.16 -19.95 -9.44
C GLY A 305 14.85 -19.13 -8.18
N GLY A 306 14.53 -17.85 -8.39
CA GLY A 306 14.23 -16.90 -7.32
C GLY A 306 15.48 -16.32 -6.67
N TYR A 307 15.31 -15.75 -5.47
CA TYR A 307 16.37 -14.97 -4.81
C TYR A 307 16.52 -15.41 -3.36
N TYR A 308 17.78 -15.63 -2.95
CA TYR A 308 18.12 -15.83 -1.56
C TYR A 308 17.79 -14.58 -0.74
N SER A 309 17.42 -14.79 0.52
CA SER A 309 16.93 -13.73 1.40
C SER A 309 18.03 -12.89 2.03
N HIS A 310 19.24 -13.43 2.19
CA HIS A 310 20.34 -12.79 2.92
C HIS A 310 21.69 -13.07 2.26
N LEU A 311 22.66 -12.20 2.53
CA LEU A 311 24.08 -12.45 2.31
C LEU A 311 24.85 -12.26 3.61
N ASP A 312 25.92 -13.04 3.77
CA ASP A 312 26.93 -12.77 4.78
C ASP A 312 27.78 -11.55 4.35
N PRO A 313 27.97 -10.53 5.21
CA PRO A 313 28.68 -9.31 4.82
C PRO A 313 30.16 -9.50 4.51
N ALA A 314 30.79 -10.59 4.95
CA ALA A 314 32.22 -10.83 4.76
C ALA A 314 32.50 -11.63 3.49
N THR A 315 31.71 -12.66 3.22
CA THR A 315 31.86 -13.55 2.06
C THR A 315 31.01 -13.13 0.87
N MET A 316 29.99 -12.29 1.09
CA MET A 316 28.97 -11.91 0.10
C MET A 316 28.24 -13.13 -0.48
N ARG A 317 28.12 -14.21 0.31
CA ARG A 317 27.44 -15.45 -0.09
C ARG A 317 26.13 -15.66 0.69
N PRO A 318 25.12 -16.29 0.07
CA PRO A 318 23.85 -16.61 0.72
C PRO A 318 23.89 -17.91 1.54
N ASP A 319 24.95 -18.71 1.43
CA ASP A 319 25.07 -20.06 2.02
C ASP A 319 26.14 -20.15 3.12
N ASP A 320 26.59 -19.02 3.67
CA ASP A 320 27.52 -19.03 4.80
C ASP A 320 26.81 -19.49 6.08
N PRO A 321 27.33 -20.54 6.78
CA PRO A 321 26.75 -21.03 8.02
C PRO A 321 26.69 -19.99 9.17
N SER A 322 27.49 -18.91 9.10
CA SER A 322 27.51 -17.83 10.10
C SER A 322 26.13 -17.18 10.30
N MET A 323 25.29 -17.20 9.26
CA MET A 323 23.95 -16.59 9.24
C MET A 323 22.88 -17.41 9.98
N GLY A 324 23.20 -18.63 10.44
CA GLY A 324 22.29 -19.48 11.19
C GLY A 324 20.98 -19.75 10.42
N ASP A 325 19.84 -19.47 11.04
CA ASP A 325 18.51 -19.68 10.45
C ASP A 325 18.32 -18.94 9.12
N ASN A 326 19.10 -17.92 8.79
CA ASN A 326 18.93 -17.16 7.54
C ASN A 326 19.74 -17.75 6.36
N CYS A 327 20.60 -18.74 6.62
CA CYS A 327 21.45 -19.36 5.62
C CYS A 327 20.63 -20.10 4.54
N ALA A 328 20.91 -19.81 3.27
CA ALA A 328 20.35 -20.47 2.09
C ALA A 328 18.81 -20.54 2.05
N GLN A 329 18.13 -19.50 2.55
CA GLN A 329 16.67 -19.41 2.55
C GLN A 329 16.11 -18.46 1.51
N LYS A 330 14.86 -18.73 1.10
CA LYS A 330 14.02 -17.87 0.26
C LYS A 330 12.72 -17.56 1.01
N ASN A 331 12.13 -16.39 0.80
CA ASN A 331 10.87 -16.02 1.46
C ASN A 331 10.05 -15.03 0.63
N TRP A 332 8.86 -14.68 1.12
CA TRP A 332 8.03 -13.63 0.51
C TRP A 332 8.83 -12.34 0.27
N ASN A 333 9.61 -11.90 1.23
CA ASN A 333 10.34 -10.63 1.15
C ASN A 333 11.48 -10.66 0.12
N SER A 334 12.09 -11.82 -0.15
CA SER A 334 13.16 -11.95 -1.14
C SER A 334 12.63 -12.15 -2.57
N VAL A 335 11.38 -12.60 -2.72
CA VAL A 335 10.80 -12.93 -4.04
C VAL A 335 9.69 -11.95 -4.41
N GLY A 336 8.69 -11.82 -3.55
CA GLY A 336 7.48 -11.04 -3.77
C GLY A 336 7.68 -9.54 -3.67
N ASP A 337 8.48 -9.06 -2.71
CA ASP A 337 8.63 -7.61 -2.47
C ASP A 337 9.32 -6.87 -3.62
N HIS A 338 10.00 -7.57 -4.54
CA HIS A 338 10.48 -6.96 -5.79
C HIS A 338 9.33 -6.25 -6.53
N ILE A 339 8.16 -6.88 -6.62
CA ILE A 339 7.01 -6.41 -7.40
C ILE A 339 6.50 -5.05 -6.87
N PRO A 340 6.01 -4.94 -5.62
CA PRO A 340 5.43 -3.70 -5.12
C PRO A 340 6.47 -2.61 -4.88
N ALA A 341 7.64 -2.94 -4.33
CA ALA A 341 8.53 -1.93 -3.76
C ALA A 341 9.13 -1.04 -4.84
N TYR A 342 9.60 -1.61 -5.96
CA TYR A 342 10.25 -0.83 -7.00
C TYR A 342 9.96 -1.31 -8.42
N MET A 343 9.73 -2.61 -8.64
CA MET A 343 9.68 -3.16 -10.00
C MET A 343 8.54 -2.59 -10.83
N VAL A 344 7.32 -2.51 -10.26
CA VAL A 344 6.16 -1.92 -10.96
C VAL A 344 6.46 -0.48 -11.34
N ASN A 345 6.91 0.35 -10.39
CA ASN A 345 7.23 1.76 -10.66
C ASN A 345 8.35 1.90 -11.70
N LEU A 346 9.38 1.06 -11.64
CA LEU A 346 10.48 1.10 -12.61
C LEU A 346 9.99 0.72 -14.01
N ILE A 347 9.20 -0.34 -14.14
CA ILE A 347 8.62 -0.74 -15.43
C ILE A 347 7.69 0.36 -15.97
N LEU A 348 6.88 1.02 -15.13
CA LEU A 348 6.06 2.16 -15.57
C LEU A 348 6.90 3.28 -16.21
N THR A 349 8.12 3.52 -15.71
CA THR A 349 9.04 4.50 -16.32
C THR A 349 9.71 4.03 -17.61
N LEU A 350 9.79 2.71 -17.82
CA LEU A 350 10.52 2.09 -18.92
C LEU A 350 9.61 1.52 -20.02
N ASP A 351 8.31 1.34 -19.78
CA ASP A 351 7.38 0.74 -20.73
C ASP A 351 6.24 1.71 -21.12
N PRO A 352 6.19 2.20 -22.38
CA PRO A 352 7.08 1.85 -23.49
C PRO A 352 8.49 2.45 -23.31
N LEU A 353 9.50 1.85 -23.97
CA LEU A 353 10.89 2.33 -23.87
C LEU A 353 10.97 3.84 -24.14
N PRO A 354 11.56 4.63 -23.22
CA PRO A 354 11.77 6.06 -23.42
C PRO A 354 12.51 6.35 -24.74
N GLN A 355 12.13 7.46 -25.37
CA GLN A 355 12.77 7.94 -26.60
C GLN A 355 14.05 8.70 -26.27
N GLY A 356 14.99 8.71 -27.23
CA GLY A 356 16.27 9.40 -27.12
C GLY A 356 17.47 8.47 -27.32
N SER A 357 18.69 9.01 -27.19
CA SER A 357 19.94 8.28 -27.42
C SER A 357 20.24 7.22 -26.35
N ALA A 358 19.67 7.35 -25.15
CA ALA A 358 19.83 6.38 -24.06
C ALA A 358 19.07 5.05 -24.27
N ARG A 359 18.23 4.96 -25.30
CA ARG A 359 17.28 3.86 -25.52
C ARG A 359 17.90 2.46 -25.43
N GLY A 360 19.10 2.25 -25.99
CA GLY A 360 19.76 0.94 -25.96
C GLY A 360 20.15 0.48 -24.55
N MET A 361 20.65 1.38 -23.70
CA MET A 361 20.95 1.06 -22.30
C MET A 361 19.66 0.76 -21.51
N LEU A 362 18.62 1.55 -21.75
CA LEU A 362 17.32 1.36 -21.11
C LEU A 362 16.64 0.06 -21.53
N GLU A 363 16.86 -0.39 -22.77
CA GLU A 363 16.36 -1.67 -23.26
C GLU A 363 16.94 -2.85 -22.46
N GLU A 364 18.23 -2.84 -22.15
CA GLU A 364 18.86 -3.89 -21.35
C GLU A 364 18.37 -3.88 -19.89
N LEU A 365 18.23 -2.70 -19.29
CA LEU A 365 17.61 -2.58 -17.97
C LEU A 365 16.15 -3.07 -17.99
N PHE A 366 15.38 -2.68 -19.01
CA PHE A 366 13.99 -3.09 -19.16
C PHE A 366 13.84 -4.60 -19.32
N LYS A 367 14.65 -5.24 -20.18
CA LYS A 367 14.71 -6.70 -20.33
C LYS A 367 14.94 -7.40 -18.99
N ARG A 368 15.87 -6.88 -18.18
CA ARG A 368 16.15 -7.40 -16.84
C ARG A 368 14.97 -7.22 -15.89
N CYS A 369 14.33 -6.06 -15.89
CA CYS A 369 13.14 -5.80 -15.08
C CYS A 369 11.99 -6.76 -15.42
N ILE A 370 11.73 -6.98 -16.71
CA ILE A 370 10.72 -7.94 -17.17
C ILE A 370 11.10 -9.36 -16.77
N GLY A 371 12.37 -9.77 -16.92
CA GLY A 371 12.83 -11.08 -16.45
C GLY A 371 12.56 -11.31 -14.97
N ILE A 372 12.86 -10.32 -14.12
CA ILE A 372 12.57 -10.39 -12.68
C ILE A 372 11.06 -10.49 -12.43
N LEU A 373 10.24 -9.62 -13.06
CA LEU A 373 8.79 -9.62 -12.89
C LEU A 373 8.18 -10.96 -13.29
N GLU A 374 8.60 -11.52 -14.42
CA GLU A 374 8.09 -12.79 -14.95
C GLU A 374 8.50 -13.99 -14.08
N GLU A 375 9.76 -14.05 -13.64
CA GLU A 375 10.24 -15.11 -12.77
C GLU A 375 9.54 -15.06 -11.40
N THR A 376 9.54 -13.90 -10.75
CA THR A 376 8.94 -13.73 -9.42
C THR A 376 7.43 -13.99 -9.44
N SER A 377 6.69 -13.44 -10.41
CA SER A 377 5.24 -13.72 -10.53
C SER A 377 4.95 -15.21 -10.79
N SER A 378 5.77 -15.88 -11.60
CA SER A 378 5.62 -17.33 -11.85
C SER A 378 5.89 -18.16 -10.59
N LEU A 379 6.98 -17.87 -9.89
CA LEU A 379 7.33 -18.55 -8.63
C LEU A 379 6.28 -18.32 -7.55
N ILE A 380 5.74 -17.10 -7.44
CA ILE A 380 4.65 -16.80 -6.52
C ILE A 380 3.42 -17.65 -6.86
N CYS A 381 3.04 -17.77 -8.13
CA CYS A 381 1.90 -18.59 -8.53
C CYS A 381 2.14 -20.09 -8.26
N GLU A 382 3.37 -20.57 -8.38
CA GLU A 382 3.71 -22.00 -8.29
C GLU A 382 3.99 -22.47 -6.85
N LYS A 383 4.75 -21.70 -6.06
CA LYS A 383 5.38 -22.16 -4.81
C LYS A 383 4.68 -21.69 -3.55
N PHE A 384 4.00 -20.54 -3.59
CA PHE A 384 3.38 -19.94 -2.40
C PHE A 384 2.03 -20.56 -2.04
N PRO A 385 1.12 -20.87 -2.99
CA PRO A 385 -0.15 -21.49 -2.65
C PRO A 385 0.03 -22.82 -1.95
N ASP A 386 -0.61 -22.98 -0.80
CA ASP A 386 -0.72 -24.28 -0.14
C ASP A 386 -2.09 -24.91 -0.49
N PRO A 387 -2.15 -26.15 -1.01
CA PRO A 387 -3.42 -26.83 -1.24
C PRO A 387 -4.12 -27.31 0.03
N GLN A 388 -3.42 -27.40 1.17
CA GLN A 388 -3.93 -27.89 2.45
C GLN A 388 -4.31 -26.78 3.43
N SER A 389 -3.97 -25.52 3.11
CA SER A 389 -4.29 -24.35 3.94
C SER A 389 -5.01 -23.27 3.14
N ASP A 390 -5.77 -22.44 3.83
CA ASP A 390 -6.36 -21.22 3.28
C ASP A 390 -5.32 -20.11 3.04
N TYR A 391 -4.11 -20.29 3.59
CA TYR A 391 -3.03 -19.32 3.57
C TYR A 391 -1.80 -19.85 2.83
N VAL A 392 -1.03 -18.93 2.25
CA VAL A 392 0.23 -19.25 1.58
C VAL A 392 1.32 -19.76 2.52
N ASN A 393 2.32 -20.40 1.94
CA ASN A 393 3.64 -20.58 2.54
C ASN A 393 4.47 -19.31 2.32
N GLU A 394 5.19 -18.85 3.36
CA GLU A 394 5.94 -17.58 3.29
C GLU A 394 7.47 -17.77 3.29
N ARG A 395 7.97 -18.92 3.73
CA ARG A 395 9.39 -19.22 3.87
C ARG A 395 9.73 -20.58 3.32
N PHE A 396 10.90 -20.69 2.71
CA PHE A 396 11.35 -21.87 2.00
C PHE A 396 12.85 -22.08 2.15
N HIS A 397 13.26 -23.34 2.12
CA HIS A 397 14.64 -23.71 1.86
C HIS A 397 15.02 -23.37 0.40
N ALA A 398 16.31 -23.46 0.07
CA ALA A 398 16.83 -23.19 -1.27
C ALA A 398 16.12 -23.99 -2.38
N ASP A 399 15.61 -25.18 -2.07
CA ASP A 399 14.92 -26.08 -3.00
C ASP A 399 13.39 -25.87 -3.10
N TRP A 400 12.87 -24.81 -2.47
CA TRP A 400 11.44 -24.50 -2.34
C TRP A 400 10.64 -25.41 -1.39
N THR A 401 11.29 -26.20 -0.54
CA THR A 401 10.59 -26.89 0.55
C THR A 401 10.11 -25.86 1.60
N PRO A 402 8.80 -25.81 1.94
CA PRO A 402 8.28 -24.86 2.93
C PRO A 402 8.87 -25.03 4.32
N ILE A 403 9.03 -23.92 5.04
CA ILE A 403 9.51 -23.88 6.43
C ILE A 403 8.34 -23.46 7.35
N HIS A 404 7.99 -24.30 8.32
CA HIS A 404 6.87 -24.08 9.26
C HIS A 404 7.30 -23.95 10.72
N ASP A 405 8.60 -23.93 11.00
CA ASP A 405 9.17 -23.83 12.35
C ASP A 405 10.11 -22.63 12.52
N TYR A 406 10.07 -21.67 11.58
CA TYR A 406 10.91 -20.46 11.61
C TYR A 406 10.51 -19.53 12.77
N ARG A 407 11.40 -19.41 13.77
CA ARG A 407 11.39 -18.38 14.85
C ARG A 407 10.01 -18.00 15.37
N TRP A 408 9.62 -16.72 15.31
CA TRP A 408 8.31 -16.27 15.79
C TRP A 408 7.17 -16.68 14.85
N GLN A 409 7.47 -16.88 13.56
CA GLN A 409 6.47 -17.12 12.53
C GLN A 409 5.87 -18.52 12.66
N GLN A 410 6.65 -19.57 12.94
CA GLN A 410 6.14 -20.94 13.10
C GLN A 410 5.14 -21.31 11.97
N ASN A 411 4.17 -22.20 12.20
CA ASN A 411 3.11 -22.52 11.23
C ASN A 411 1.94 -21.50 11.32
N ARG A 412 2.28 -20.21 11.22
CA ARG A 412 1.32 -19.09 11.30
C ARG A 412 1.29 -18.35 9.97
N ALA A 413 0.14 -17.75 9.67
CA ALA A 413 -0.07 -16.92 8.48
C ALA A 413 -0.18 -15.45 8.87
N VAL A 414 0.41 -14.60 8.04
CA VAL A 414 0.15 -13.16 8.06
C VAL A 414 -0.92 -12.87 7.01
N VAL A 415 -2.10 -12.44 7.46
CA VAL A 415 -3.26 -12.27 6.56
C VAL A 415 -2.97 -11.22 5.49
N GLY A 416 -2.32 -10.13 5.89
CA GLY A 416 -1.89 -9.06 5.00
C GLY A 416 -0.97 -9.54 3.87
N HIS A 417 -0.11 -10.55 4.07
CA HIS A 417 0.75 -11.08 2.99
C HIS A 417 -0.05 -11.82 1.91
N ASN A 418 -1.12 -12.52 2.28
CA ASN A 418 -2.01 -13.18 1.32
C ASN A 418 -2.72 -12.15 0.43
N LEU A 419 -3.22 -11.07 1.04
CA LEU A 419 -3.82 -9.95 0.31
C LEU A 419 -2.77 -9.20 -0.51
N LYS A 420 -1.55 -9.02 0.02
CA LYS A 420 -0.41 -8.44 -0.68
C LYS A 420 -0.11 -9.19 -1.97
N ILE A 421 -0.05 -10.51 -1.91
CA ILE A 421 0.11 -11.37 -3.09
C ILE A 421 -1.05 -11.13 -4.08
N ALA A 422 -2.29 -11.13 -3.60
CA ALA A 422 -3.45 -11.00 -4.47
C ALA A 422 -3.43 -9.73 -5.32
N TRP A 423 -3.17 -8.57 -4.70
CA TRP A 423 -3.17 -7.31 -5.46
C TRP A 423 -1.93 -7.15 -6.36
N ASN A 424 -0.78 -7.68 -5.95
CA ASN A 424 0.44 -7.70 -6.76
C ASN A 424 0.31 -8.59 -8.01
N LEU A 425 -0.26 -9.79 -7.86
CA LEU A 425 -0.55 -10.66 -9.01
C LEU A 425 -1.63 -10.05 -9.90
N THR A 426 -2.61 -9.33 -9.35
CA THR A 426 -3.59 -8.59 -10.17
C THR A 426 -2.91 -7.50 -11.00
N ARG A 427 -1.95 -6.76 -10.43
CA ARG A 427 -1.13 -5.79 -11.19
C ARG A 427 -0.35 -6.48 -12.32
N CYS A 428 0.30 -7.61 -12.03
CA CYS A 428 1.01 -8.40 -13.05
C CYS A 428 0.05 -8.86 -14.17
N ALA A 429 -1.16 -9.28 -13.80
CA ALA A 429 -2.16 -9.69 -14.77
C ALA A 429 -2.55 -8.57 -15.73
N TYR A 430 -2.73 -7.35 -15.23
CA TYR A 430 -3.00 -6.17 -16.06
C TYR A 430 -1.85 -5.82 -16.99
N TYR A 431 -0.62 -5.92 -16.49
CA TYR A 431 0.56 -5.77 -17.33
C TYR A 431 0.55 -6.77 -18.49
N PHE A 432 0.34 -8.06 -18.20
CA PHE A 432 0.27 -9.09 -19.23
C PHE A 432 -0.92 -8.91 -20.20
N GLN A 433 -2.07 -8.40 -19.75
CA GLN A 433 -3.18 -8.04 -20.64
C GLN A 433 -2.80 -6.94 -21.64
N LEU A 434 -2.09 -5.91 -21.17
CA LEU A 434 -1.59 -4.85 -22.04
C LEU A 434 -0.58 -5.38 -23.06
N GLN A 435 0.33 -6.25 -22.64
CA GLN A 435 1.29 -6.89 -23.54
C GLN A 435 0.61 -7.81 -24.54
N ALA A 436 -0.42 -8.56 -24.14
CA ALA A 436 -1.22 -9.39 -25.03
C ALA A 436 -1.95 -8.55 -26.08
N LYS A 437 -2.55 -7.42 -25.69
CA LYS A 437 -3.16 -6.47 -26.63
C LYS A 437 -2.13 -5.94 -27.64
N ARG A 438 -0.99 -5.43 -27.17
CA ARG A 438 0.07 -4.91 -28.04
C ARG A 438 0.63 -5.98 -28.99
N ALA A 439 0.73 -7.22 -28.53
CA ALA A 439 1.11 -8.35 -29.37
C ALA A 439 0.07 -8.63 -30.45
N ARG A 440 -1.23 -8.62 -30.14
CA ARG A 440 -2.33 -8.72 -31.12
C ARG A 440 -2.28 -7.60 -32.14
N ASP A 441 -2.21 -6.35 -31.69
CA ASP A 441 -2.17 -5.17 -32.56
C ASP A 441 -0.94 -5.20 -33.49
N GLY A 442 0.17 -5.79 -33.05
CA GLY A 442 1.40 -6.00 -33.82
C GLY A 442 1.48 -7.31 -34.61
N GLY A 443 0.40 -8.10 -34.72
CA GLY A 443 0.37 -9.35 -35.48
C GLY A 443 1.11 -10.54 -34.85
N ARG A 444 1.53 -10.45 -33.59
CA ARG A 444 2.23 -11.50 -32.83
C ARG A 444 1.24 -12.34 -32.00
N GLY A 445 0.37 -13.09 -32.70
CA GLY A 445 -0.72 -13.86 -32.08
C GLY A 445 -0.26 -14.89 -31.03
N ASN A 446 0.84 -15.61 -31.29
CA ASN A 446 1.37 -16.60 -30.35
C ASN A 446 1.87 -15.98 -29.04
N ASP A 447 2.58 -14.85 -29.11
CA ASP A 447 3.03 -14.11 -27.93
C ASP A 447 1.82 -13.64 -27.11
N ALA A 448 0.77 -13.15 -27.79
CA ALA A 448 -0.45 -12.73 -27.13
C ALA A 448 -1.10 -13.86 -26.32
N THR A 449 -1.17 -15.07 -26.88
CA THR A 449 -1.67 -16.26 -26.16
C THR A 449 -0.82 -16.60 -24.94
N GLY A 450 0.50 -16.46 -25.02
CA GLY A 450 1.39 -16.65 -23.87
C GLY A 450 1.12 -15.65 -22.74
N TYR A 451 0.96 -14.37 -23.09
CA TYR A 451 0.61 -13.33 -22.12
C TYR A 451 -0.78 -13.50 -21.53
N ASP A 452 -1.79 -13.87 -22.31
CA ASP A 452 -3.13 -14.16 -21.81
C ASP A 452 -3.09 -15.29 -20.77
N LYS A 453 -2.34 -16.37 -21.03
CA LYS A 453 -2.19 -17.49 -20.08
C LYS A 453 -1.55 -17.05 -18.77
N ARG A 454 -0.49 -16.24 -18.84
CA ARG A 454 0.18 -15.71 -17.63
C ARG A 454 -0.74 -14.78 -16.84
N SER A 455 -1.46 -13.90 -17.53
CA SER A 455 -2.46 -13.03 -16.93
C SER A 455 -3.52 -13.83 -16.18
N GLN A 456 -4.09 -14.86 -16.83
CA GLN A 456 -5.11 -15.71 -16.24
C GLN A 456 -4.57 -16.45 -15.00
N THR A 457 -3.36 -17.01 -15.09
CA THR A 457 -2.73 -17.71 -13.95
C THR A 457 -2.57 -16.79 -12.74
N CYS A 458 -2.11 -15.54 -12.96
CA CYS A 458 -1.98 -14.55 -11.90
C CYS A 458 -3.35 -14.20 -11.29
N LEU A 459 -4.38 -13.98 -12.12
CA LEU A 459 -5.74 -13.67 -11.64
C LEU A 459 -6.37 -14.83 -10.87
N ASP A 460 -6.16 -16.06 -11.29
CA ASP A 460 -6.75 -17.23 -10.63
C ASP A 460 -6.19 -17.38 -9.20
N VAL A 461 -4.88 -17.23 -9.02
CA VAL A 461 -4.26 -17.23 -7.69
C VAL A 461 -4.70 -16.02 -6.87
N ALA A 462 -4.71 -14.82 -7.47
CA ALA A 462 -5.14 -13.60 -6.79
C ALA A 462 -6.57 -13.69 -6.26
N ARG A 463 -7.51 -14.17 -7.09
CA ARG A 463 -8.91 -14.35 -6.71
C ARG A 463 -9.06 -15.39 -5.62
N ARG A 464 -8.41 -16.56 -5.77
CA ARG A 464 -8.43 -17.60 -4.74
C ARG A 464 -8.01 -17.06 -3.37
N LEU A 465 -6.90 -16.32 -3.31
CA LEU A 465 -6.43 -15.74 -2.05
C LEU A 465 -7.39 -14.67 -1.51
N ALA A 466 -7.85 -13.74 -2.35
CA ALA A 466 -8.76 -12.69 -1.94
C ALA A 466 -10.10 -13.23 -1.42
N ASP A 467 -10.65 -14.25 -2.09
CA ASP A 467 -11.89 -14.94 -1.70
C ASP A 467 -11.73 -15.61 -0.33
N ARG A 468 -10.62 -16.35 -0.12
CA ARG A 468 -10.34 -16.97 1.18
C ARG A 468 -10.13 -15.93 2.27
N MET A 469 -9.38 -14.86 2.01
CA MET A 469 -9.16 -13.82 3.02
C MET A 469 -10.44 -13.05 3.37
N GLY A 470 -11.40 -12.95 2.44
CA GLY A 470 -12.73 -12.42 2.73
C GLY A 470 -13.55 -13.30 3.68
N GLU A 471 -13.24 -14.60 3.76
CA GLU A 471 -13.91 -15.57 4.62
C GLU A 471 -13.21 -15.80 5.96
N VAL A 472 -11.87 -15.98 5.95
CA VAL A 472 -11.08 -16.37 7.15
C VAL A 472 -10.08 -15.30 7.61
N GLY A 473 -9.84 -14.26 6.82
CA GLY A 473 -8.88 -13.18 7.12
C GLY A 473 -9.52 -11.89 7.62
N LEU A 474 -10.79 -11.67 7.31
CA LEU A 474 -11.55 -10.48 7.67
C LEU A 474 -12.50 -10.74 8.86
N ASP A 475 -12.61 -9.77 9.75
CA ASP A 475 -13.56 -9.80 10.86
C ASP A 475 -14.99 -9.55 10.34
N LYS A 476 -15.77 -10.62 10.19
CA LYS A 476 -17.13 -10.56 9.60
C LYS A 476 -18.17 -9.84 10.47
N ILE A 477 -17.84 -9.46 11.70
CA ILE A 477 -18.74 -8.70 12.58
C ILE A 477 -18.30 -7.24 12.67
N ARG A 478 -17.00 -6.98 12.90
CA ARG A 478 -16.47 -5.63 13.16
C ARG A 478 -15.88 -4.95 11.91
N GLY A 479 -15.62 -5.71 10.86
CA GLY A 479 -14.81 -5.28 9.73
C GLY A 479 -13.31 -5.23 10.05
N GLY A 480 -12.51 -4.99 9.02
CA GLY A 480 -11.05 -4.95 9.11
C GLY A 480 -10.39 -6.33 9.03
N ILE A 481 -9.12 -6.32 8.66
CA ILE A 481 -8.28 -7.49 8.40
C ILE A 481 -7.49 -7.85 9.66
N PHE A 482 -7.54 -9.12 10.06
CA PHE A 482 -6.78 -9.63 11.21
C PHE A 482 -5.27 -9.60 10.95
N ASP A 483 -4.48 -9.60 12.01
CA ASP A 483 -3.02 -9.63 11.92
C ASP A 483 -2.46 -11.04 11.62
N CYS A 484 -2.27 -11.86 12.65
CA CYS A 484 -1.60 -13.15 12.54
C CYS A 484 -2.43 -14.28 13.15
N VAL A 485 -2.59 -15.35 12.38
CA VAL A 485 -3.45 -16.50 12.68
C VAL A 485 -2.69 -17.81 12.50
N TYR A 486 -3.13 -18.88 13.15
CA TYR A 486 -2.63 -20.21 12.87
C TYR A 486 -3.17 -20.70 11.52
N ARG A 487 -2.31 -21.32 10.72
CA ARG A 487 -2.68 -21.89 9.41
C ARG A 487 -3.63 -23.08 9.52
N GLU A 488 -3.56 -23.76 10.67
CA GLU A 488 -4.37 -24.92 11.03
C GLU A 488 -5.03 -24.66 12.39
N PRO A 489 -6.22 -24.03 12.42
CA PRO A 489 -6.92 -23.80 13.67
C PRO A 489 -7.41 -25.11 14.29
N THR A 490 -7.37 -25.18 15.63
CA THR A 490 -7.73 -26.39 16.40
C THR A 490 -9.07 -26.22 17.14
N GLY A 491 -9.62 -27.32 17.67
CA GLY A 491 -10.82 -27.27 18.53
C GLY A 491 -12.13 -26.91 17.80
N GLY A 492 -12.17 -27.06 16.47
CA GLY A 492 -13.33 -26.72 15.65
C GLY A 492 -13.54 -25.20 15.46
N MET A 493 -12.56 -24.38 15.85
CA MET A 493 -12.62 -22.94 15.62
C MET A 493 -12.30 -22.62 14.15
N PRO A 494 -13.02 -21.69 13.50
CA PRO A 494 -12.72 -21.28 12.12
C PRO A 494 -11.44 -20.43 12.02
N THR A 495 -11.08 -19.73 13.10
CA THR A 495 -9.88 -18.89 13.18
C THR A 495 -9.28 -19.01 14.58
N GLN A 496 -7.98 -19.25 14.66
CA GLN A 496 -7.21 -19.25 15.90
C GLN A 496 -6.11 -18.20 15.79
N PHE A 497 -6.02 -17.28 16.75
CA PHE A 497 -5.10 -16.14 16.70
C PHE A 497 -3.75 -16.48 17.33
N ALA A 498 -2.66 -16.05 16.70
CA ALA A 498 -1.30 -16.31 17.18
C ALA A 498 -0.86 -15.35 18.31
N LEU A 499 -1.22 -14.07 18.17
CA LEU A 499 -0.87 -13.00 19.13
C LEU A 499 -2.12 -12.38 19.75
N GLY A 500 -3.17 -12.21 18.95
CA GLY A 500 -4.48 -11.66 19.33
C GLY A 500 -5.29 -11.34 18.07
N ALA A 501 -6.57 -10.98 18.24
CA ALA A 501 -7.43 -10.55 17.14
C ALA A 501 -7.17 -9.08 16.71
N THR A 502 -5.94 -8.61 16.89
CA THR A 502 -5.51 -7.25 16.57
C THR A 502 -5.49 -7.02 15.07
N LYS A 503 -5.50 -5.75 14.67
CA LYS A 503 -5.51 -5.32 13.27
C LYS A 503 -4.42 -4.28 13.09
N ASP A 504 -3.56 -4.48 12.08
CA ASP A 504 -2.45 -3.57 11.77
C ASP A 504 -2.71 -2.77 10.50
N PHE A 505 -2.22 -1.53 10.49
CA PHE A 505 -2.53 -0.52 9.49
C PHE A 505 -2.15 -0.97 8.07
N TRP A 506 -0.95 -1.55 7.93
CA TRP A 506 -0.41 -2.00 6.64
C TRP A 506 -1.23 -3.16 6.06
N GLN A 507 -1.79 -4.05 6.90
CA GLN A 507 -2.63 -5.14 6.43
C GLN A 507 -3.99 -4.64 5.93
N GLN A 508 -4.49 -3.54 6.51
CA GLN A 508 -5.72 -2.91 6.00
C GLN A 508 -5.49 -2.34 4.60
N GLU A 509 -4.36 -1.67 4.37
CA GLU A 509 -3.99 -1.23 3.03
C GLU A 509 -3.95 -2.42 2.07
N GLN A 510 -3.23 -3.51 2.41
CA GLN A 510 -3.14 -4.66 1.52
C GLN A 510 -4.52 -5.19 1.12
N GLY A 511 -5.46 -5.26 2.06
CA GLY A 511 -6.85 -5.63 1.80
C GLY A 511 -7.59 -4.64 0.91
N ILE A 512 -7.54 -3.34 1.23
CA ILE A 512 -8.20 -2.30 0.44
C ILE A 512 -7.70 -2.32 -1.01
N LEU A 513 -6.39 -2.37 -1.22
CA LEU A 513 -5.80 -2.36 -2.55
C LEU A 513 -6.12 -3.64 -3.33
N ALA A 514 -6.10 -4.80 -2.68
CA ALA A 514 -6.51 -6.08 -3.29
C ALA A 514 -7.95 -6.06 -3.78
N TYR A 515 -8.87 -5.64 -2.94
CA TYR A 515 -10.27 -5.66 -3.30
C TYR A 515 -10.64 -4.57 -4.32
N LEU A 516 -10.03 -3.39 -4.26
CA LEU A 516 -10.23 -2.35 -5.28
C LEU A 516 -9.70 -2.78 -6.65
N ILE A 517 -8.47 -3.32 -6.71
CA ILE A 517 -7.88 -3.70 -7.99
C ILE A 517 -8.59 -4.91 -8.61
N LEU A 518 -9.00 -5.90 -7.78
CA LEU A 518 -9.77 -7.05 -8.24
C LEU A 518 -11.17 -6.66 -8.72
N HIS A 519 -11.83 -5.68 -8.08
CA HIS A 519 -13.08 -5.13 -8.62
C HIS A 519 -12.91 -4.60 -10.05
N GLY A 520 -11.79 -3.94 -10.34
CA GLY A 520 -11.43 -3.53 -11.70
C GLY A 520 -11.27 -4.70 -12.68
N ALA A 521 -10.83 -5.87 -12.18
CA ALA A 521 -10.55 -7.07 -12.98
C ALA A 521 -11.82 -7.90 -13.21
N THR A 522 -12.78 -7.82 -12.29
CA THR A 522 -14.02 -8.58 -12.29
C THR A 522 -15.22 -7.64 -12.16
N THR A 523 -15.42 -6.74 -13.12
CA THR A 523 -16.43 -5.67 -13.02
C THR A 523 -17.88 -6.15 -12.86
N ASN A 524 -18.17 -7.41 -13.20
CA ASN A 524 -19.50 -8.02 -13.04
C ASN A 524 -19.71 -8.62 -11.64
N ASP A 525 -18.66 -8.70 -10.84
CA ASP A 525 -18.67 -9.23 -9.48
C ASP A 525 -18.56 -8.08 -8.48
N LYS A 526 -19.63 -7.89 -7.70
CA LYS A 526 -19.71 -6.81 -6.71
C LYS A 526 -19.03 -7.17 -5.40
N GLN A 527 -18.69 -8.44 -5.16
CA GLN A 527 -18.17 -8.88 -3.86
C GLN A 527 -16.90 -8.13 -3.46
N TYR A 528 -16.00 -7.88 -4.42
CA TYR A 528 -14.75 -7.19 -4.11
C TYR A 528 -14.97 -5.70 -3.85
N LEU A 529 -15.94 -5.06 -4.50
CA LEU A 529 -16.27 -3.67 -4.15
C LEU A 529 -16.86 -3.58 -2.74
N GLU A 530 -17.68 -4.56 -2.33
CA GLU A 530 -18.23 -4.64 -0.97
C GLU A 530 -17.12 -4.85 0.07
N LEU A 531 -16.20 -5.79 -0.17
CA LEU A 531 -15.03 -6.03 0.69
C LEU A 531 -14.09 -4.82 0.75
N ALA A 532 -13.88 -4.12 -0.36
CA ALA A 532 -13.09 -2.89 -0.40
C ALA A 532 -13.74 -1.79 0.46
N ARG A 533 -15.04 -1.56 0.32
CA ARG A 533 -15.79 -0.55 1.08
C ARG A 533 -15.77 -0.82 2.58
N GLU A 534 -15.84 -2.08 2.99
CA GLU A 534 -15.75 -2.45 4.40
C GLU A 534 -14.35 -2.28 4.97
N SER A 535 -13.33 -2.67 4.21
CA SER A 535 -11.94 -2.46 4.60
C SER A 535 -11.62 -0.96 4.69
N GLN A 536 -12.09 -0.17 3.73
CA GLN A 536 -11.97 1.30 3.74
C GLN A 536 -12.76 1.93 4.89
N THR A 537 -13.93 1.40 5.23
CA THR A 537 -14.71 1.84 6.40
C THR A 537 -13.90 1.64 7.67
N PHE A 538 -13.30 0.47 7.87
CA PHE A 538 -12.50 0.19 9.05
C PHE A 538 -11.27 1.10 9.14
N TRP A 539 -10.52 1.24 8.04
CA TRP A 539 -9.38 2.17 7.94
C TRP A 539 -9.77 3.60 8.34
N ASN A 540 -10.77 4.15 7.67
CA ASN A 540 -11.11 5.55 7.84
C ASN A 540 -11.70 5.83 9.22
N LEU A 541 -12.46 4.91 9.82
CA LEU A 541 -13.02 5.12 11.16
C LEU A 541 -11.96 4.95 12.25
N PHE A 542 -11.16 3.88 12.21
CA PHE A 542 -10.45 3.39 13.39
C PHE A 542 -8.92 3.53 13.34
N PHE A 543 -8.32 3.71 12.17
CA PHE A 543 -6.85 3.87 12.07
C PHE A 543 -6.40 5.33 12.06
N LEU A 544 -7.25 6.27 11.67
CA LEU A 544 -6.88 7.68 11.53
C LEU A 544 -6.77 8.38 12.89
N ASP A 545 -5.56 8.84 13.23
CA ASP A 545 -5.32 9.77 14.34
C ASP A 545 -5.67 11.18 13.87
N ARG A 546 -6.95 11.54 14.01
CA ARG A 546 -7.48 12.84 13.61
C ARG A 546 -6.91 13.99 14.43
N GLU A 547 -6.61 13.76 15.71
CA GLU A 547 -6.08 14.79 16.61
C GLU A 547 -4.64 15.17 16.23
N ARG A 548 -3.83 14.17 15.86
CA ARG A 548 -2.42 14.38 15.51
C ARG A 548 -2.14 14.30 14.01
N GLN A 549 -3.17 14.19 13.18
CA GLN A 549 -3.11 14.16 11.71
C GLN A 549 -2.18 13.07 11.17
N GLY A 550 -2.37 11.84 11.66
CA GLY A 550 -1.60 10.67 11.26
C GLY A 550 -2.45 9.40 11.31
N TYR A 551 -1.82 8.27 11.60
CA TYR A 551 -2.49 6.99 11.74
C TYR A 551 -1.84 6.17 12.86
N TYR A 552 -2.62 5.28 13.47
CA TYR A 552 -2.14 4.34 14.46
C TYR A 552 -1.52 3.11 13.79
N PHE A 553 -0.54 2.47 14.43
CA PHE A 553 0.04 1.24 13.91
C PHE A 553 -0.94 0.07 14.01
N ARG A 554 -1.58 -0.07 15.18
CA ARG A 554 -2.40 -1.23 15.56
C ARG A 554 -3.65 -0.82 16.30
N THR A 555 -4.72 -1.58 16.10
CA THR A 555 -5.97 -1.47 16.84
C THR A 555 -6.38 -2.80 17.48
N THR A 556 -7.20 -2.71 18.54
CA THR A 556 -7.99 -3.82 19.06
C THR A 556 -9.02 -4.28 18.00
N PRO A 557 -9.69 -5.43 18.19
CA PRO A 557 -10.73 -5.87 17.26
C PRO A 557 -11.83 -4.81 17.05
N ASP A 558 -12.22 -4.09 18.11
CA ASP A 558 -13.28 -3.08 18.10
C ASP A 558 -12.85 -1.71 17.57
N GLY A 559 -11.58 -1.55 17.16
CA GLY A 559 -11.07 -0.33 16.55
C GLY A 559 -10.50 0.69 17.53
N LEU A 560 -10.13 0.29 18.76
CA LEU A 560 -9.40 1.16 19.68
C LEU A 560 -7.90 1.10 19.42
N PRO A 561 -7.18 2.24 19.36
CA PRO A 561 -5.75 2.23 19.10
C PRO A 561 -4.97 1.58 20.26
N ILE A 562 -3.99 0.74 19.92
CA ILE A 562 -3.04 0.17 20.87
C ILE A 562 -1.78 1.03 20.83
N ILE A 563 -1.49 1.71 21.94
CA ILE A 563 -0.35 2.62 22.08
C ILE A 563 0.73 2.11 23.05
N ASP A 564 0.66 0.83 23.39
CA ASP A 564 1.63 0.19 24.28
C ASP A 564 2.94 -0.16 23.56
N GLY A 565 4.06 0.07 24.23
CA GLY A 565 5.40 -0.17 23.69
C GLY A 565 5.63 0.43 22.31
N GLN A 566 6.15 -0.38 21.38
CA GLN A 566 6.47 0.03 20.01
C GLN A 566 5.24 0.46 19.19
N TYR A 567 4.03 0.03 19.57
CA TYR A 567 2.81 0.36 18.84
C TYR A 567 2.33 1.80 19.08
N GLY A 568 2.83 2.46 20.13
CA GLY A 568 2.62 3.88 20.37
C GLY A 568 3.54 4.81 19.57
N MET A 569 4.52 4.28 18.84
CA MET A 569 5.47 5.11 18.08
C MET A 569 4.82 5.70 16.83
N LYS A 570 5.09 6.98 16.53
CA LYS A 570 4.64 7.63 15.28
C LYS A 570 5.47 7.22 14.07
N SER A 571 6.70 6.79 14.29
CA SER A 571 7.59 6.27 13.25
C SER A 571 8.55 5.25 13.87
N SER A 572 8.86 4.20 13.14
CA SER A 572 9.74 3.10 13.52
C SER A 572 10.20 2.33 12.27
N HIS A 573 11.02 1.29 12.44
CA HIS A 573 11.41 0.36 11.37
C HIS A 573 10.24 -0.14 10.50
N ALA A 574 9.04 -0.25 11.10
CA ALA A 574 7.84 -0.79 10.48
C ALA A 574 6.82 0.26 10.01
N ILE A 575 7.13 1.56 10.09
CA ILE A 575 6.19 2.67 9.78
C ILE A 575 6.69 3.52 8.62
N GLY A 576 5.78 3.89 7.70
CA GLY A 576 6.05 4.67 6.48
C GLY A 576 5.65 3.88 5.22
N TYR A 577 5.62 4.55 4.05
CA TYR A 577 5.24 3.97 2.74
C TYR A 577 3.76 3.58 2.59
N HIS A 578 3.29 2.66 3.43
CA HIS A 578 2.01 1.96 3.27
C HIS A 578 0.79 2.90 3.30
N ALA A 579 0.76 3.90 4.18
CA ALA A 579 -0.37 4.84 4.24
C ALA A 579 -0.42 5.80 3.03
N PHE A 580 0.73 6.17 2.47
CA PHE A 580 0.80 7.04 1.29
C PHE A 580 0.56 6.25 0.01
N GLU A 581 1.07 5.02 -0.10
CA GLU A 581 0.72 4.08 -1.16
C GLU A 581 -0.78 3.79 -1.15
N LEU A 582 -1.37 3.52 0.02
CA LEU A 582 -2.81 3.42 0.18
C LEU A 582 -3.53 4.65 -0.38
N ALA A 583 -3.14 5.86 0.05
CA ALA A 583 -3.80 7.07 -0.40
C ALA A 583 -3.69 7.26 -1.92
N TYR A 584 -2.52 7.00 -2.48
CA TYR A 584 -2.27 7.10 -3.91
C TYR A 584 -3.09 6.09 -4.71
N LEU A 585 -2.94 4.81 -4.42
CA LEU A 585 -3.57 3.76 -5.20
C LEU A 585 -5.06 3.63 -4.93
N ALA A 586 -5.55 3.88 -3.71
CA ALA A 586 -6.98 3.96 -3.46
C ALA A 586 -7.62 5.12 -4.23
N HIS A 587 -6.95 6.28 -4.33
CA HIS A 587 -7.44 7.39 -5.17
C HIS A 587 -7.52 6.96 -6.63
N VAL A 588 -6.43 6.43 -7.18
CA VAL A 588 -6.34 5.98 -8.58
C VAL A 588 -7.38 4.90 -8.89
N TYR A 589 -7.45 3.83 -8.09
CA TYR A 589 -8.39 2.72 -8.32
C TYR A 589 -9.84 3.13 -8.11
N THR A 590 -10.14 4.00 -7.15
CA THR A 590 -11.50 4.52 -6.98
C THR A 590 -11.92 5.32 -8.22
N ARG A 591 -11.03 6.16 -8.78
CA ARG A 591 -11.34 6.94 -9.99
C ARG A 591 -11.36 6.09 -11.26
N ALA A 592 -10.57 5.02 -11.32
CA ALA A 592 -10.52 4.13 -12.48
C ALA A 592 -11.65 3.09 -12.51
N PHE A 593 -12.01 2.51 -11.35
CA PHE A 593 -12.83 1.29 -11.29
C PHE A 593 -14.18 1.48 -10.59
N VAL A 594 -14.34 2.48 -9.72
CA VAL A 594 -15.60 2.68 -8.98
C VAL A 594 -16.47 3.72 -9.67
N SER A 595 -17.65 3.30 -10.15
CA SER A 595 -18.64 4.22 -10.69
C SER A 595 -19.28 5.01 -9.55
N ALA A 596 -19.01 6.31 -9.47
CA ALA A 596 -19.57 7.16 -8.43
C ALA A 596 -21.01 7.65 -8.71
N GLY A 597 -21.63 7.22 -9.83
CA GLY A 597 -23.04 7.52 -10.17
C GLY A 597 -23.34 9.02 -10.40
N GLY A 598 -24.56 9.34 -10.85
CA GLY A 598 -25.11 10.72 -10.77
C GLY A 598 -24.34 11.87 -11.43
N GLY A 599 -23.47 11.61 -12.42
CA GLY A 599 -22.62 12.65 -13.05
C GLY A 599 -21.31 12.94 -12.31
N SER A 600 -20.87 12.02 -11.43
CA SER A 600 -19.62 12.10 -10.69
C SER A 600 -18.38 12.21 -11.59
N ASP A 601 -17.42 13.04 -11.17
CA ASP A 601 -16.13 13.18 -11.82
C ASP A 601 -15.19 12.00 -11.47
N ASN A 602 -14.98 11.12 -12.46
CA ASN A 602 -14.01 10.01 -12.40
C ASN A 602 -12.62 10.44 -12.94
N SER A 603 -12.35 11.75 -12.98
CA SER A 603 -11.03 12.28 -13.33
C SER A 603 -10.12 12.37 -12.11
N PHE A 604 -8.82 12.37 -12.39
CA PHE A 604 -7.77 12.66 -11.42
C PHE A 604 -6.57 13.28 -12.13
N CYS A 605 -5.65 13.88 -11.38
CA CYS A 605 -4.46 14.52 -11.92
C CYS A 605 -3.21 13.95 -11.26
N LEU A 606 -2.16 13.73 -12.05
CA LEU A 606 -0.83 13.39 -11.56
C LEU A 606 0.19 14.45 -11.98
N TYR A 607 1.13 14.74 -11.09
CA TYR A 607 2.12 15.79 -11.24
C TYR A 607 3.54 15.23 -11.36
N PHE A 608 4.32 15.79 -12.28
CA PHE A 608 5.71 15.40 -12.54
C PHE A 608 6.58 16.67 -12.60
N LYS A 609 7.83 16.57 -12.14
CA LYS A 609 8.82 17.65 -12.15
C LYS A 609 10.10 17.16 -12.81
N VAL A 610 10.10 17.19 -14.13
CA VAL A 610 11.06 16.47 -14.97
C VAL A 610 12.35 17.27 -15.12
N ILE A 611 13.48 16.60 -14.90
CA ILE A 611 14.81 17.14 -15.15
C ILE A 611 15.11 16.98 -16.65
N PRO A 612 15.32 18.08 -17.41
CA PRO A 612 15.64 18.00 -18.82
C PRO A 612 16.92 17.18 -19.04
N ASN A 613 16.85 16.18 -19.90
CA ASN A 613 17.97 15.33 -20.26
C ASN A 613 18.03 15.18 -21.79
N PRO A 614 19.13 15.54 -22.47
CA PRO A 614 19.22 15.44 -23.92
C PRO A 614 19.12 14.00 -24.44
N ASN A 615 19.41 13.01 -23.59
CA ASN A 615 19.35 11.60 -23.94
C ASN A 615 17.95 10.98 -23.73
N LEU A 616 17.03 11.70 -23.07
CA LEU A 616 15.66 11.27 -22.80
C LEU A 616 14.67 12.33 -23.30
N THR A 617 13.99 12.05 -24.41
CA THR A 617 13.09 12.99 -25.07
C THR A 617 11.61 12.69 -24.82
N SER A 618 11.30 11.82 -23.87
CA SER A 618 9.93 11.45 -23.47
C SER A 618 9.83 11.00 -22.02
N ILE A 619 8.65 11.12 -21.42
CA ILE A 619 8.31 10.59 -20.10
C ILE A 619 7.08 9.68 -20.18
N ASN A 620 7.09 8.57 -19.44
CA ASN A 620 5.93 7.70 -19.26
C ASN A 620 5.15 8.12 -18.01
N VAL A 621 3.83 8.26 -18.13
CA VAL A 621 2.98 8.85 -17.07
C VAL A 621 1.85 7.94 -16.61
N LEU A 622 1.85 6.67 -17.01
CA LEU A 622 0.82 5.70 -16.62
C LEU A 622 0.73 5.63 -15.07
N PRO A 623 -0.47 5.76 -14.46
CA PRO A 623 -0.67 5.78 -13.00
C PRO A 623 -0.28 4.48 -12.30
N ASP A 624 -0.62 3.33 -12.87
CA ASP A 624 -0.24 2.01 -12.39
C ASP A 624 -0.42 1.02 -13.54
N PHE A 625 -0.06 -0.25 -13.38
CA PHE A 625 -0.51 -1.26 -14.35
C PHE A 625 -2.04 -1.26 -14.41
N MET A 626 -2.55 -1.05 -15.62
CA MET A 626 -3.98 -0.87 -15.89
C MET A 626 -4.39 -1.78 -17.05
N PRO A 627 -5.60 -2.34 -17.04
CA PRO A 627 -6.13 -3.04 -18.20
C PRO A 627 -6.24 -2.06 -19.37
N PRO A 628 -6.08 -2.54 -20.61
CA PRO A 628 -6.31 -1.70 -21.78
C PRO A 628 -7.67 -1.00 -21.76
N GLY A 629 -7.68 0.28 -22.08
CA GLY A 629 -8.90 1.09 -22.21
C GLY A 629 -9.64 1.41 -20.91
N LYS A 630 -9.02 1.25 -19.73
CA LYS A 630 -9.64 1.63 -18.43
C LYS A 630 -9.39 3.06 -18.02
N VAL A 631 -8.27 3.64 -18.43
CA VAL A 631 -7.93 5.04 -18.17
C VAL A 631 -7.43 5.68 -19.44
N GLU A 632 -7.68 6.97 -19.62
CA GLU A 632 -7.14 7.76 -20.73
C GLU A 632 -6.56 9.08 -20.23
N ILE A 633 -5.58 9.62 -20.95
CA ILE A 633 -5.11 10.99 -20.76
C ILE A 633 -6.15 11.95 -21.37
N CYS A 634 -6.71 12.85 -20.58
CA CYS A 634 -7.64 13.87 -21.06
C CYS A 634 -6.98 15.24 -21.24
N ARG A 635 -5.96 15.55 -20.43
CA ARG A 635 -5.32 16.86 -20.47
C ARG A 635 -3.85 16.77 -20.07
N ILE A 636 -3.01 17.56 -20.75
CA ILE A 636 -1.60 17.72 -20.43
C ILE A 636 -1.32 19.22 -20.30
N ARG A 637 -0.83 19.63 -19.13
CA ARG A 637 -0.28 20.97 -18.92
C ARG A 637 1.22 20.89 -18.70
N ALA A 638 1.98 21.73 -19.39
CA ALA A 638 3.42 21.90 -19.19
C ALA A 638 3.70 23.34 -18.73
N ASN A 639 4.32 23.51 -17.57
CA ASN A 639 4.57 24.83 -16.95
C ASN A 639 3.32 25.73 -16.93
N GLY A 640 2.16 25.15 -16.61
CA GLY A 640 0.87 25.84 -16.59
C GLY A 640 0.17 26.03 -17.94
N LEU A 641 0.85 25.78 -19.07
CA LEU A 641 0.28 25.91 -20.41
C LEU A 641 -0.36 24.61 -20.88
N ASP A 642 -1.55 24.68 -21.47
CA ASP A 642 -2.20 23.52 -22.07
C ASP A 642 -1.50 23.11 -23.37
N VAL A 643 -0.98 21.89 -23.42
CA VAL A 643 -0.24 21.35 -24.56
C VAL A 643 -0.86 20.04 -25.06
N THR A 644 -2.11 19.77 -24.68
CA THR A 644 -2.80 18.50 -24.93
C THR A 644 -2.78 18.12 -26.41
N ASP A 645 -3.23 19.01 -27.30
CA ASP A 645 -3.36 18.71 -28.74
C ASP A 645 -2.02 18.38 -29.41
N ALA A 646 -0.92 18.96 -28.91
CA ALA A 646 0.41 18.76 -29.47
C ALA A 646 1.13 17.51 -28.91
N ARG A 647 0.67 16.96 -27.77
CA ARG A 647 1.44 16.00 -26.98
C ARG A 647 0.70 14.73 -26.60
N LYS A 648 -0.63 14.74 -26.61
CA LYS A 648 -1.44 13.56 -26.26
C LYS A 648 -1.22 12.46 -27.33
N PRO A 649 -0.80 11.25 -26.94
CA PRO A 649 -0.70 10.14 -27.89
C PRO A 649 -2.06 9.79 -28.52
N ALA A 650 -2.03 9.35 -29.78
CA ALA A 650 -3.25 8.94 -30.50
C ALA A 650 -3.84 7.62 -29.98
N ASP A 651 -2.99 6.67 -29.58
CA ASP A 651 -3.42 5.44 -28.91
C ASP A 651 -3.75 5.73 -27.44
N VAL A 652 -4.97 5.39 -27.04
CA VAL A 652 -5.48 5.55 -25.66
C VAL A 652 -4.66 4.76 -24.62
N ASN A 653 -3.96 3.69 -25.04
CA ASN A 653 -3.12 2.87 -24.17
C ASN A 653 -1.64 3.30 -24.19
N ASN A 654 -1.31 4.37 -24.91
CA ASN A 654 0.01 4.96 -24.91
C ASN A 654 0.06 6.15 -23.95
N PHE A 655 0.85 6.00 -22.89
CA PHE A 655 1.04 7.00 -21.84
C PHE A 655 2.43 7.65 -21.89
N GLN A 656 3.10 7.63 -23.05
CA GLN A 656 4.39 8.30 -23.24
C GLN A 656 4.21 9.70 -23.84
N ILE A 657 4.61 10.72 -23.09
CA ILE A 657 4.52 12.13 -23.48
C ILE A 657 5.87 12.59 -24.05
N PRO A 658 5.94 13.14 -25.29
CA PRO A 658 7.15 13.72 -25.84
C PRO A 658 7.55 15.01 -25.12
N LEU A 659 8.82 15.15 -24.73
CA LEU A 659 9.38 16.32 -24.05
C LEU A 659 10.06 17.31 -25.01
N THR A 660 10.39 16.90 -26.24
CA THR A 660 11.12 17.72 -27.23
C THR A 660 10.49 19.08 -27.43
N GLY A 661 11.25 20.16 -27.25
CA GLY A 661 10.77 21.53 -27.47
C GLY A 661 9.94 22.13 -26.31
N LEU A 662 9.82 21.43 -25.18
CA LEU A 662 9.37 22.06 -23.93
C LEU A 662 10.53 22.84 -23.31
N THR A 663 10.32 24.11 -23.02
CA THR A 663 11.29 24.95 -22.32
C THR A 663 11.17 24.70 -20.82
N PRO A 664 12.29 24.51 -20.08
CA PRO A 664 12.25 24.42 -18.63
C PRO A 664 11.72 25.70 -17.97
N SER A 665 11.18 25.56 -16.76
CA SER A 665 10.76 26.66 -15.90
C SER A 665 11.99 27.41 -15.33
N THR A 666 11.77 28.44 -14.51
CA THR A 666 12.86 29.22 -13.89
C THR A 666 13.79 28.41 -12.99
N ASP A 667 13.32 27.27 -12.47
CA ASP A 667 14.13 26.33 -11.68
C ASP A 667 14.91 25.31 -12.52
N GLY A 668 14.82 25.40 -13.85
CA GLY A 668 15.48 24.49 -14.78
C GLY A 668 14.78 23.14 -14.97
N MET A 669 13.57 22.94 -14.44
CA MET A 669 12.77 21.72 -14.58
C MET A 669 11.50 21.94 -15.42
N ILE A 670 10.93 20.86 -15.97
CA ILE A 670 9.65 20.91 -16.68
C ILE A 670 8.56 20.38 -15.74
N GLU A 671 7.61 21.23 -15.39
CA GLU A 671 6.45 20.83 -14.59
C GLU A 671 5.34 20.30 -15.50
N LEU A 672 4.93 19.06 -15.29
CA LEU A 672 3.81 18.45 -16.00
C LEU A 672 2.67 18.17 -15.03
N ALA A 673 1.46 18.56 -15.41
CA ALA A 673 0.22 18.10 -14.78
C ALA A 673 -0.59 17.34 -15.83
N VAL A 674 -0.80 16.05 -15.59
CA VAL A 674 -1.49 15.13 -16.50
C VAL A 674 -2.81 14.72 -15.87
N SER A 675 -3.92 15.11 -16.50
CA SER A 675 -5.25 14.71 -16.06
C SER A 675 -5.70 13.47 -16.81
N PHE A 676 -6.23 12.51 -16.04
CA PHE A 676 -6.76 11.24 -16.51
C PHE A 676 -8.26 11.17 -16.29
N LYS A 677 -8.93 10.28 -17.03
CA LYS A 677 -10.32 9.92 -16.78
C LYS A 677 -10.47 8.41 -16.74
N GLY A 678 -11.17 7.90 -15.72
CA GLY A 678 -11.65 6.53 -15.69
C GLY A 678 -12.69 6.30 -16.79
N LEU A 679 -12.40 5.38 -17.70
CA LEU A 679 -13.33 4.90 -18.70
C LEU A 679 -14.15 3.80 -18.01
N GLY A 680 -15.36 4.15 -17.56
CA GLY A 680 -16.28 3.19 -16.96
C GLY A 680 -16.43 1.97 -17.87
N SER A 681 -16.79 0.81 -17.31
CA SER A 681 -17.10 -0.38 -18.10
C SER A 681 -18.24 -0.05 -19.07
N SER A 682 -17.90 0.31 -20.31
CA SER A 682 -18.83 0.30 -21.41
C SER A 682 -19.39 -1.10 -21.47
N THR A 683 -20.70 -1.23 -21.24
CA THR A 683 -21.47 -2.41 -21.61
C THR A 683 -21.25 -2.66 -23.10
N THR A 684 -20.28 -3.52 -23.43
CA THR A 684 -20.26 -4.28 -24.67
C THR A 684 -20.82 -5.65 -24.38
#